data_AF-A0A504Y5A1-F1
#
_entry.id   AF-A0A504Y5A1-F1
#
_cell.length_a   1.000
_cell.length_b   1.000
_cell.length_c   1.000
_cell.angle_alpha   90.00
_cell.angle_beta   90.00
_cell.angle_gamma   90.00
#
_symmetry.space_group_name_H-M   'P 1'
#
loop_
_entity.id
_entity.type
_entity.pdbx_description
1 polymer ?
#
loop_
_entity_poly.entity_id
_entity_poly.type
_entity_poly.pdbx_seq_one_letter_code
_entity_poly.pdbx_strand_id
1 'polypeptide(L)'
;MSELDIQDVWLKAIVDPFENGNYKKALQELNKLLKKMPKLMSAKALKALTLVKMDKICEAVSLAEEVIAACPTDESTVSVMMCYFRETGQPGRVSQYLKNALEKCSNREDLLVRLFLSQAQEANFSAQQQTARQLSQMYSSRLYTYWVIVSTLMQAESDPILGRRMFLPLAEKMLSRDAEECRMETHIELQLLVGLLERLNKPSQALELLRRTDLLDRLDKLDYQVDYTLDRLRLVACLDDWNQVVELSSARVTQLTQIISGAIETHPTIRGPRLAELDLLANAVRRNWHKYPRANTLNLLEAYVKNFASKPICALDLAYIIPVLLPSVHARKQFLEDIIRHSEDEITMPGNVQQIFRRLCAYQIARANRHPIPTQQLICAYFTHVPERLTPPNINLTNTEVPDRTSSLDLCPADGFLLLATSSLADSPNRLTHNTCTVGNFSQALLIAHWIDQLGLAHARSNHHFRLRLCSLLSLYGLACPELSIPQAEGLEMKQLLFVSLGHMIVSPGPLLTLWANPSTTNAQQGASGVTLLTFFQRLHALSGTSVSEAEECLVAAYRRRVYTKIGEFTKFAETLKYADVFLLVRMELVYWQIAVVPDDFDILLENLGGASKELELVASRIDKIVDCRDFSVSQNFDPPPENHVTQENSFAHTVRWIRLRMITVRAIYQCTQLLMSSVKLSEHLLNSNDQQASVKRESDSRAFEAMKQLQIDDELLTDLIQQTDDSTLSAPKDVHSFLSDLVLPSQHLLTAPAQLPRIQLSSLYLRGPYKIVLESGVRLLLGIHQLLVGGHESFSEVQQTTALQGLENPFRAIPQLVKESDRPDWAALPRPKSDADKSYLLATDDAHSPNSVLLLLGMLYETFTLDCLLVSMARSVLRPRSHYLQQMSKRQRRKAAKIRKSKGMSETNPGIEVTDENDDSYRRADTAVFRRLDQIGSSLISVVSSLTQTASSLTDLVDAWLHWSRKCAAQELLEISASLCMKMFPDDLVTQFPVIKPNHVTTLFTQIASSYEHSFAHLSSGLHQKSANLGRILNELQVYECTEKLAACHL
;
A
#
# COMPACT_ATOMS: atom_id res chain seq x y z
N MET A 1 -28.68 12.46 -1.52
CA MET A 1 -29.60 12.84 -0.42
C MET A 1 -28.74 13.59 0.58
N SER A 2 -29.21 14.73 1.11
CA SER A 2 -28.43 15.53 2.07
C SER A 2 -27.97 14.66 3.25
N GLU A 3 -26.71 14.76 3.65
CA GLU A 3 -26.15 14.02 4.79
C GLU A 3 -26.87 14.35 6.11
N LEU A 4 -27.55 15.50 6.14
CA LEU A 4 -28.32 16.01 7.26
C LEU A 4 -29.80 16.07 6.89
N ASP A 5 -30.57 15.05 7.28
CA ASP A 5 -32.03 15.09 7.18
C ASP A 5 -32.60 15.87 8.37
N ILE A 6 -32.69 17.20 8.22
CA ILE A 6 -33.16 18.12 9.26
C ILE A 6 -34.53 18.68 8.87
N GLN A 7 -35.56 18.33 9.64
CA GLN A 7 -36.93 18.80 9.43
C GLN A 7 -37.16 20.26 9.91
N ASP A 8 -36.29 20.78 10.79
CA ASP A 8 -36.40 22.13 11.34
C ASP A 8 -36.09 23.22 10.30
N VAL A 9 -37.09 24.03 9.93
CA VAL A 9 -37.00 25.10 8.91
C VAL A 9 -35.87 26.10 9.19
N TRP A 10 -35.58 26.38 10.46
CA TRP A 10 -34.54 27.32 10.90
C TRP A 10 -33.11 26.81 10.68
N LEU A 11 -32.93 25.49 10.64
CA LEU A 11 -31.62 24.86 10.45
C LEU A 11 -31.30 24.64 8.96
N LYS A 12 -32.30 24.49 8.08
CA LYS A 12 -32.07 24.36 6.62
C LYS A 12 -31.26 25.52 6.03
N ALA A 13 -31.54 26.77 6.45
CA ALA A 13 -30.79 27.96 6.02
C ALA A 13 -29.31 27.98 6.48
N ILE A 14 -28.94 27.15 7.46
CA ILE A 14 -27.58 26.97 7.98
C ILE A 14 -26.90 25.74 7.35
N VAL A 15 -27.69 24.72 7.00
CA VAL A 15 -27.23 23.49 6.33
C VAL A 15 -26.75 23.81 4.92
N ASP A 16 -27.42 24.67 4.15
CA ASP A 16 -26.97 25.00 2.79
C ASP A 16 -25.55 25.61 2.75
N PRO A 17 -25.18 26.62 3.60
CA PRO A 17 -23.78 27.07 3.71
C PRO A 17 -22.80 26.00 4.20
N PHE A 18 -23.26 25.05 5.04
CA PHE A 18 -22.45 23.98 5.59
C PHE A 18 -22.11 22.92 4.52
N GLU A 19 -23.11 22.45 3.78
CA GLU A 19 -22.94 21.48 2.68
C GLU A 19 -22.12 22.06 1.52
N ASN A 20 -22.18 23.38 1.30
CA ASN A 20 -21.33 24.08 0.33
C ASN A 20 -19.90 24.34 0.82
N GLY A 21 -19.49 23.81 1.97
CA GLY A 21 -18.13 23.95 2.52
C GLY A 21 -17.79 25.33 3.09
N ASN A 22 -18.76 26.24 3.24
CA ASN A 22 -18.54 27.59 3.76
C ASN A 22 -18.75 27.64 5.28
N TYR A 23 -17.88 26.92 6.01
CA TYR A 23 -17.99 26.71 7.47
C TYR A 23 -17.95 28.01 8.28
N LYS A 24 -17.25 29.05 7.80
CA LYS A 24 -17.21 30.37 8.47
C LYS A 24 -18.58 31.05 8.49
N LYS A 25 -19.32 30.99 7.37
CA LYS A 25 -20.67 31.56 7.26
C LYS A 25 -21.67 30.73 8.07
N ALA A 26 -21.57 29.41 8.01
CA ALA A 26 -22.38 28.50 8.83
C ALA A 26 -22.19 28.77 10.35
N LEU A 27 -20.95 28.94 10.81
CA LEU A 27 -20.64 29.23 12.21
C LEU A 27 -21.19 30.59 12.67
N GLN A 28 -21.18 31.61 11.81
CA GLN A 28 -21.75 32.93 12.13
C GLN A 28 -23.27 32.85 12.33
N GLU A 29 -23.99 32.17 11.42
CA GLU A 29 -25.43 32.00 11.54
C GLU A 29 -25.81 31.11 12.74
N LEU A 30 -25.02 30.06 13.02
CA LEU A 30 -25.19 29.23 14.23
C LEU A 30 -25.02 30.03 15.52
N ASN A 31 -24.01 30.91 15.59
CA ASN A 31 -23.82 31.77 16.76
C ASN A 31 -24.95 32.79 16.92
N LYS A 32 -25.52 33.32 15.83
CA LYS A 32 -26.73 34.17 15.88
C LYS A 32 -27.94 33.40 16.39
N LEU A 33 -28.12 32.16 15.94
CA LEU A 33 -29.24 31.32 16.32
C LEU A 33 -29.16 30.87 17.79
N LEU A 34 -27.97 30.47 18.25
CA LEU A 34 -27.73 30.10 19.65
C LEU A 34 -27.86 31.29 20.61
N LYS A 35 -27.60 32.53 20.16
CA LYS A 35 -27.91 33.75 20.94
C LYS A 35 -29.41 33.95 21.14
N LYS A 36 -30.24 33.59 20.14
CA LYS A 36 -31.71 33.69 20.21
C LYS A 36 -32.33 32.50 20.95
N MET A 37 -31.77 31.31 20.78
CA MET A 37 -32.28 30.06 21.34
C MET A 37 -31.13 29.21 21.92
N PRO A 38 -30.65 29.51 23.14
CA PRO A 38 -29.48 28.83 23.72
C PRO A 38 -29.72 27.37 24.14
N LYS A 39 -30.98 26.95 24.26
CA LYS A 39 -31.37 25.58 24.66
C LYS A 39 -31.57 24.61 23.49
N LEU A 40 -31.43 25.07 22.24
CA LEU A 40 -31.63 24.22 21.06
C LEU A 40 -30.43 23.28 20.86
N MET A 41 -30.62 21.99 21.20
CA MET A 41 -29.54 20.99 21.14
C MET A 41 -29.07 20.69 19.72
N SER A 42 -29.96 20.71 18.72
CA SER A 42 -29.62 20.49 17.31
C SER A 42 -28.66 21.54 16.76
N ALA A 43 -28.83 22.82 17.17
CA ALA A 43 -27.90 23.89 16.82
C ALA A 43 -26.55 23.78 17.53
N LYS A 44 -26.52 23.31 18.79
CA LYS A 44 -25.26 23.01 19.49
C LYS A 44 -24.51 21.86 18.83
N ALA A 45 -25.21 20.79 18.46
CA ALA A 45 -24.63 19.65 17.74
C ALA A 45 -24.07 20.08 16.37
N LEU A 46 -24.82 20.88 15.61
CA LEU A 46 -24.38 21.37 14.29
C LEU A 46 -23.18 22.32 14.41
N LYS A 47 -23.12 23.11 15.49
CA LYS A 47 -21.94 23.91 15.83
C LYS A 47 -20.73 23.05 16.16
N ALA A 48 -20.88 21.99 16.95
CA ALA A 48 -19.80 21.06 17.23
C ALA A 48 -19.26 20.42 15.93
N LEU A 49 -20.14 19.94 15.06
CA LEU A 49 -19.78 19.41 13.74
C LEU A 49 -19.06 20.45 12.85
N THR A 50 -19.55 21.69 12.80
CA THR A 50 -18.90 22.78 12.05
C THR A 50 -17.51 23.11 12.60
N LEU A 51 -17.32 23.04 13.93
CA LEU A 51 -16.01 23.25 14.55
C LEU A 51 -15.03 22.11 14.26
N VAL A 52 -15.50 20.86 14.15
CA VAL A 52 -14.69 19.72 13.68
C VAL A 52 -14.19 19.97 12.26
N LYS A 53 -15.06 20.38 11.35
CA LYS A 53 -14.69 20.72 9.96
C LYS A 53 -13.75 21.94 9.84
N MET A 54 -13.58 22.71 10.92
CA MET A 54 -12.65 23.85 11.02
C MET A 54 -11.38 23.54 11.84
N ASP A 55 -11.09 22.26 12.12
CA ASP A 55 -9.96 21.78 12.94
C ASP A 55 -9.90 22.31 14.39
N LYS A 56 -11.02 22.79 14.94
CA LYS A 56 -11.13 23.26 16.33
C LYS A 56 -11.63 22.16 17.26
N ILE A 57 -10.84 21.10 17.41
CA ILE A 57 -11.26 19.83 18.02
C ILE A 57 -11.63 20.01 19.51
N CYS A 58 -10.83 20.73 20.31
CA CYS A 58 -11.08 20.86 21.75
C CYS A 58 -12.42 21.55 22.09
N GLU A 59 -12.75 22.62 21.36
CA GLU A 59 -14.03 23.33 21.51
C GLU A 59 -15.21 22.49 20.98
N ALA A 60 -14.98 21.71 19.93
CA ALA A 60 -16.00 20.83 19.38
C ALA A 60 -16.34 19.68 20.34
N VAL A 61 -15.33 19.06 20.96
CA VAL A 61 -15.50 17.94 21.90
C VAL A 61 -16.26 18.37 23.15
N SER A 62 -15.93 19.54 23.74
CA SER A 62 -16.65 20.02 24.92
C SER A 62 -18.14 20.25 24.64
N LEU A 63 -18.47 20.88 23.50
CA LEU A 63 -19.85 21.09 23.06
C LEU A 63 -20.56 19.78 22.71
N ALA A 64 -19.86 18.81 22.12
CA ALA A 64 -20.45 17.51 21.79
C ALA A 64 -20.74 16.70 23.06
N GLU A 65 -19.83 16.65 24.03
CA GLU A 65 -20.05 15.97 25.31
C GLU A 65 -21.21 16.58 26.10
N GLU A 66 -21.42 17.91 26.05
CA GLU A 66 -22.62 18.54 26.61
C GLU A 66 -23.91 17.99 25.99
N VAL A 67 -23.95 17.83 24.66
CA VAL A 67 -25.11 17.31 23.94
C VAL A 67 -25.29 15.81 24.21
N ILE A 68 -24.20 15.04 24.26
CA ILE A 68 -24.22 13.61 24.59
C ILE A 68 -24.77 13.38 26.01
N ALA A 69 -24.31 14.17 26.99
CA ALA A 69 -24.81 14.10 28.37
C ALA A 69 -26.31 14.43 28.47
N ALA A 70 -26.79 15.38 27.66
CA ALA A 70 -28.21 15.71 27.59
C ALA A 70 -29.06 14.56 26.99
N CYS A 71 -28.47 13.68 26.15
CA CYS A 71 -29.13 12.60 25.42
C CYS A 71 -30.45 13.04 24.77
N PRO A 72 -30.43 14.01 23.84
CA PRO A 72 -31.61 14.50 23.15
C PRO A 72 -32.18 13.44 22.20
N THR A 73 -33.51 13.37 22.15
CA THR A 73 -34.26 12.38 21.38
C THR A 73 -34.79 12.92 20.05
N ASP A 74 -34.68 14.21 19.78
CA ASP A 74 -35.19 14.79 18.53
C ASP A 74 -34.45 14.27 17.29
N GLU A 75 -35.20 14.14 16.19
CA GLU A 75 -34.71 13.50 14.98
C GLU A 75 -33.52 14.24 14.35
N SER A 76 -33.58 15.57 14.36
CA SER A 76 -32.56 16.46 13.79
C SER A 76 -31.26 16.41 14.60
N THR A 77 -31.29 16.44 15.93
CA THR A 77 -30.07 16.31 16.76
C THR A 77 -29.44 14.93 16.63
N VAL A 78 -30.23 13.85 16.60
CA VAL A 78 -29.70 12.49 16.42
C VAL A 78 -28.98 12.36 15.07
N SER A 79 -29.58 12.85 13.98
CA SER A 79 -28.95 12.82 12.65
C SER A 79 -27.63 13.61 12.62
N VAL A 80 -27.62 14.82 13.18
CA VAL A 80 -26.39 15.66 13.27
C VAL A 80 -25.32 14.98 14.13
N MET A 81 -25.70 14.35 15.24
CA MET A 81 -24.77 13.67 16.13
C MET A 81 -24.21 12.38 15.50
N MET A 82 -25.01 11.64 14.71
CA MET A 82 -24.53 10.50 13.93
C MET A 82 -23.49 10.94 12.89
N CYS A 83 -23.70 12.08 12.22
CA CYS A 83 -22.71 12.68 11.32
C CYS A 83 -21.44 13.08 12.09
N TYR A 84 -21.58 13.73 13.26
CA TYR A 84 -20.45 14.07 14.14
C TYR A 84 -19.61 12.86 14.54
N PHE A 85 -20.24 11.76 14.96
CA PHE A 85 -19.50 10.54 15.33
C PHE A 85 -18.79 9.89 14.15
N ARG A 86 -19.37 9.97 12.94
CA ARG A 86 -18.73 9.47 11.71
C ARG A 86 -17.49 10.29 11.38
N GLU A 87 -17.61 11.61 11.40
CA GLU A 87 -16.54 12.56 11.08
C GLU A 87 -15.40 12.56 12.11
N THR A 88 -15.71 12.28 13.37
CA THR A 88 -14.72 12.19 14.45
C THR A 88 -14.06 10.80 14.55
N GLY A 89 -14.45 9.85 13.68
CA GLY A 89 -13.92 8.49 13.67
C GLY A 89 -14.35 7.65 14.88
N GLN A 90 -15.49 7.97 15.50
CA GLN A 90 -16.03 7.27 16.68
C GLN A 90 -17.39 6.60 16.38
N PRO A 91 -17.53 5.77 15.33
CA PRO A 91 -18.83 5.18 14.96
C PRO A 91 -19.40 4.27 16.06
N GLY A 92 -18.55 3.57 16.84
CA GLY A 92 -19.01 2.71 17.93
C GLY A 92 -19.75 3.45 19.06
N ARG A 93 -19.54 4.77 19.21
CA ARG A 93 -20.31 5.60 20.15
C ARG A 93 -21.72 5.89 19.65
N VAL A 94 -22.00 5.75 18.35
CA VAL A 94 -23.35 5.89 17.78
C VAL A 94 -24.28 4.84 18.39
N SER A 95 -23.85 3.57 18.35
CA SER A 95 -24.63 2.46 18.92
C SER A 95 -24.90 2.66 20.42
N GLN A 96 -23.94 3.19 21.18
CA GLN A 96 -24.11 3.50 22.61
C GLN A 96 -25.07 4.68 22.83
N TYR A 97 -24.90 5.77 22.07
CA TYR A 97 -25.76 6.94 22.12
C TYR A 97 -27.22 6.59 21.80
N LEU A 98 -27.45 5.77 20.76
CA LEU A 98 -28.78 5.31 20.38
C LEU A 98 -29.41 4.40 21.44
N LYS A 99 -28.62 3.52 22.10
CA LYS A 99 -29.10 2.72 23.24
C LYS A 99 -29.55 3.62 24.40
N ASN A 100 -28.75 4.61 24.78
CA ASN A 100 -29.10 5.55 25.84
C ASN A 100 -30.35 6.38 25.49
N ALA A 101 -30.54 6.74 24.21
CA ALA A 101 -31.76 7.40 23.75
C ALA A 101 -32.99 6.49 23.81
N LEU A 102 -32.83 5.19 23.54
CA LEU A 102 -33.90 4.19 23.64
C LEU A 102 -34.28 3.88 25.09
N GLU A 103 -33.35 3.94 26.05
CA GLU A 103 -33.68 3.85 27.48
C GLU A 103 -34.62 4.97 27.93
N LYS A 104 -34.46 6.18 27.36
CA LYS A 104 -35.37 7.31 27.63
C LYS A 104 -36.69 7.21 26.86
N CYS A 105 -36.70 6.61 25.67
CA CYS A 105 -37.86 6.52 24.79
C CYS A 105 -37.90 5.15 24.08
N SER A 106 -38.44 4.13 24.76
CA SER A 106 -38.41 2.74 24.30
C SER A 106 -39.34 2.42 23.12
N ASN A 107 -40.30 3.30 22.80
CA ASN A 107 -41.38 3.02 21.84
C ASN A 107 -41.27 3.78 20.50
N ARG A 108 -40.05 4.04 20.00
CA ARG A 108 -39.88 4.74 18.70
C ARG A 108 -39.27 3.84 17.62
N GLU A 109 -40.02 3.64 16.54
CA GLU A 109 -39.62 2.88 15.36
C GLU A 109 -38.32 3.44 14.72
N ASP A 110 -38.26 4.75 14.51
CA ASP A 110 -37.13 5.40 13.82
C ASP A 110 -35.79 5.19 14.52
N LEU A 111 -35.76 5.23 15.86
CA LEU A 111 -34.54 5.01 16.64
C LEU A 111 -34.09 3.55 16.56
N LEU A 112 -35.02 2.60 16.65
CA LEU A 112 -34.73 1.18 16.55
C LEU A 112 -34.23 0.82 15.15
N VAL A 113 -34.81 1.40 14.10
CA VAL A 113 -34.33 1.26 12.72
C VAL A 113 -32.93 1.83 12.55
N ARG A 114 -32.65 3.03 13.08
CA ARG A 114 -31.29 3.62 13.05
C ARG A 114 -30.28 2.78 13.82
N LEU A 115 -30.66 2.23 14.97
CA LEU A 115 -29.81 1.32 15.74
C LEU A 115 -29.52 0.03 14.98
N PHE A 116 -30.53 -0.60 14.38
CA PHE A 116 -30.37 -1.80 13.57
C PHE A 116 -29.40 -1.56 12.41
N LEU A 117 -29.54 -0.44 11.70
CA LEU A 117 -28.69 -0.11 10.56
C LEU A 117 -27.25 0.21 10.98
N SER A 118 -27.04 0.92 12.09
CA SER A 118 -25.70 1.15 12.66
C SER A 118 -25.02 -0.17 13.04
N GLN A 119 -25.76 -1.10 13.66
CA GLN A 119 -25.24 -2.42 14.01
C GLN A 119 -24.91 -3.27 12.78
N ALA A 120 -25.65 -3.11 11.68
CA ALA A 120 -25.37 -3.76 10.41
C ALA A 120 -24.05 -3.23 9.78
N GLN A 121 -23.80 -1.92 9.86
CA GLN A 121 -22.56 -1.29 9.39
C GLN A 121 -21.35 -1.70 10.24
N GLU A 122 -21.52 -1.80 11.56
CA GLU A 122 -20.48 -2.29 12.48
C GLU A 122 -20.22 -3.81 12.38
N ALA A 123 -20.98 -4.54 11.54
CA ALA A 123 -20.96 -6.00 11.44
C ALA A 123 -21.25 -6.74 12.78
N ASN A 124 -21.99 -6.10 13.70
CA ASN A 124 -22.40 -6.73 14.96
C ASN A 124 -23.74 -7.46 14.78
N PHE A 125 -23.70 -8.62 14.12
CA PHE A 125 -24.90 -9.38 13.74
C PHE A 125 -25.71 -9.91 14.93
N SER A 126 -25.07 -10.11 16.10
CA SER A 126 -25.73 -10.56 17.33
C SER A 126 -26.69 -9.49 17.87
N ALA A 127 -26.19 -8.27 18.04
CA ALA A 127 -26.98 -7.12 18.46
C ALA A 127 -28.02 -6.76 17.39
N GLN A 128 -27.64 -6.84 16.12
CA GLN A 128 -28.52 -6.60 14.98
C GLN A 128 -29.78 -7.48 15.02
N GLN A 129 -29.63 -8.79 15.26
CA GLN A 129 -30.76 -9.71 15.36
C GLN A 129 -31.65 -9.42 16.57
N GLN A 130 -31.08 -9.04 17.72
CA GLN A 130 -31.86 -8.68 18.91
C GLN A 130 -32.74 -7.46 18.65
N THR A 131 -32.16 -6.41 18.04
CA THR A 131 -32.90 -5.21 17.64
C THR A 131 -33.97 -5.53 16.60
N ALA A 132 -33.67 -6.38 15.61
CA ALA A 132 -34.65 -6.81 14.61
C ALA A 132 -35.82 -7.59 15.23
N ARG A 133 -35.56 -8.44 16.22
CA ARG A 133 -36.61 -9.18 16.94
C ARG A 133 -37.53 -8.23 17.69
N GLN A 134 -36.95 -7.25 18.41
CA GLN A 134 -37.72 -6.20 19.10
C GLN A 134 -38.60 -5.43 18.10
N LEU A 135 -38.04 -5.01 16.96
CA LEU A 135 -38.79 -4.37 15.88
C LEU A 135 -39.94 -5.24 15.37
N SER A 136 -39.71 -6.52 15.09
CA SER A 136 -40.74 -7.44 14.58
C SER A 136 -41.86 -7.75 15.59
N GLN A 137 -41.57 -7.66 16.89
CA GLN A 137 -42.55 -7.88 17.96
C GLN A 137 -43.40 -6.64 18.21
N MET A 138 -42.80 -5.44 18.12
CA MET A 138 -43.49 -4.17 18.35
C MET A 138 -44.27 -3.70 17.11
N TYR A 139 -43.74 -3.94 15.92
CA TYR A 139 -44.30 -3.49 14.65
C TYR A 139 -44.51 -4.69 13.72
N SER A 140 -45.77 -4.94 13.33
CA SER A 140 -46.16 -6.09 12.50
C SER A 140 -45.84 -5.87 11.01
N SER A 141 -44.57 -5.63 10.68
CA SER A 141 -44.08 -5.46 9.31
C SER A 141 -43.26 -6.67 8.86
N ARG A 142 -43.55 -7.21 7.67
CA ARG A 142 -42.81 -8.32 7.07
C ARG A 142 -41.33 -8.00 6.87
N LEU A 143 -41.01 -6.73 6.63
CA LEU A 143 -39.64 -6.24 6.50
C LEU A 143 -38.79 -6.65 7.71
N TYR A 144 -39.33 -6.49 8.92
CA TYR A 144 -38.60 -6.79 10.16
C TYR A 144 -38.45 -8.28 10.39
N THR A 145 -39.42 -9.10 9.99
CA THR A 145 -39.28 -10.56 10.01
C THR A 145 -38.10 -11.01 9.15
N TYR A 146 -37.99 -10.47 7.93
CA TYR A 146 -36.85 -10.78 7.06
C TYR A 146 -35.54 -10.20 7.57
N TRP A 147 -35.54 -9.04 8.23
CA TRP A 147 -34.36 -8.53 8.91
C TRP A 147 -33.88 -9.50 10.00
N VAL A 148 -34.78 -10.12 10.77
CA VAL A 148 -34.41 -11.18 11.72
C VAL A 148 -33.79 -12.38 11.00
N ILE A 149 -34.40 -12.85 9.90
CA ILE A 149 -33.89 -13.99 9.13
C ILE A 149 -32.49 -13.69 8.59
N VAL A 150 -32.31 -12.56 7.92
CA VAL A 150 -31.04 -12.15 7.34
C VAL A 150 -29.97 -11.94 8.42
N SER A 151 -30.28 -11.26 9.53
CA SER A 151 -29.31 -11.13 10.64
C SER A 151 -28.93 -12.48 11.24
N THR A 152 -29.84 -13.45 11.24
CA THR A 152 -29.54 -14.84 11.67
C THR A 152 -28.60 -15.52 10.68
N LEU A 153 -28.78 -15.30 9.38
CA LEU A 153 -27.89 -15.82 8.34
C LEU A 153 -26.50 -15.18 8.40
N MET A 154 -26.42 -13.86 8.62
CA MET A 154 -25.16 -13.17 8.80
C MET A 154 -24.40 -13.66 10.03
N GLN A 155 -25.10 -13.95 11.15
CA GLN A 155 -24.48 -14.61 12.31
C GLN A 155 -23.92 -15.98 11.95
N ALA A 156 -24.64 -16.78 11.16
CA ALA A 156 -24.18 -18.07 10.70
C ALA A 156 -22.95 -17.99 9.77
N GLU A 157 -22.74 -16.86 9.10
CA GLU A 157 -21.56 -16.59 8.28
C GLU A 157 -20.37 -16.13 9.12
N SER A 158 -20.61 -15.34 10.16
CA SER A 158 -19.56 -14.91 11.09
C SER A 158 -19.00 -16.03 11.96
N ASP A 159 -19.85 -16.98 12.38
CA ASP A 159 -19.45 -18.17 13.11
C ASP A 159 -20.02 -19.42 12.41
N PRO A 160 -19.21 -20.14 11.61
CA PRO A 160 -19.69 -21.30 10.87
C PRO A 160 -20.05 -22.49 11.77
N ILE A 161 -19.49 -22.58 12.99
CA ILE A 161 -19.71 -23.69 13.93
C ILE A 161 -21.09 -23.55 14.56
N LEU A 162 -21.36 -22.41 15.19
CA LEU A 162 -22.69 -22.08 15.74
C LEU A 162 -23.73 -21.91 14.62
N GLY A 163 -23.28 -21.45 13.45
CA GLY A 163 -24.04 -21.36 12.21
C GLY A 163 -24.76 -22.65 11.87
N ARG A 164 -24.00 -23.75 11.70
CA ARG A 164 -24.57 -25.06 11.37
C ARG A 164 -25.42 -25.64 12.48
N ARG A 165 -25.03 -25.45 13.75
CA ARG A 165 -25.70 -26.07 14.89
C ARG A 165 -27.04 -25.44 15.24
N MET A 166 -27.17 -24.11 15.12
CA MET A 166 -28.30 -23.37 15.69
C MET A 166 -28.90 -22.33 14.74
N PHE A 167 -28.08 -21.48 14.12
CA PHE A 167 -28.59 -20.33 13.37
C PHE A 167 -29.23 -20.72 12.03
N LEU A 168 -28.59 -21.59 11.25
CA LEU A 168 -29.14 -22.06 9.98
C LEU A 168 -30.46 -22.84 10.19
N PRO A 169 -30.59 -23.78 11.15
CA PRO A 169 -31.87 -24.45 11.42
C PRO A 169 -32.97 -23.48 11.92
N LEU A 170 -32.62 -22.40 12.61
CA LEU A 170 -33.58 -21.39 13.03
C LEU A 170 -34.12 -20.60 11.83
N ALA A 171 -33.23 -20.15 10.95
CA ALA A 171 -33.60 -19.45 9.72
C ALA A 171 -34.38 -20.37 8.76
N GLU A 172 -34.02 -21.66 8.68
CA GLU A 172 -34.79 -22.69 7.96
C GLU A 172 -36.24 -22.72 8.43
N LYS A 173 -36.48 -22.88 9.74
CA LYS A 173 -37.83 -22.96 10.30
C LYS A 173 -38.65 -21.71 10.00
N MET A 174 -38.03 -20.53 10.03
CA MET A 174 -38.72 -19.27 9.71
C MET A 174 -39.12 -19.20 8.23
N LEU A 175 -38.21 -19.56 7.31
CA LEU A 175 -38.46 -19.52 5.87
C LEU A 175 -39.37 -20.66 5.38
N SER A 176 -39.21 -21.88 5.89
CA SER A 176 -40.06 -23.02 5.52
C SER A 176 -41.51 -22.78 5.95
N ARG A 177 -41.75 -22.19 7.13
CA ARG A 177 -43.09 -21.79 7.54
C ARG A 177 -43.71 -20.78 6.56
N ASP A 178 -42.94 -19.77 6.15
CA ASP A 178 -43.42 -18.75 5.21
C ASP A 178 -43.68 -19.35 3.80
N ALA A 179 -42.95 -20.41 3.40
CA ALA A 179 -43.19 -21.17 2.17
C ALA A 179 -44.43 -22.06 2.26
N GLU A 180 -44.63 -22.78 3.37
CA GLU A 180 -45.79 -23.63 3.64
C GLU A 180 -47.09 -22.81 3.72
N GLU A 181 -47.03 -21.64 4.35
CA GLU A 181 -48.16 -20.71 4.44
C GLU A 181 -48.40 -19.91 3.14
N CYS A 182 -47.65 -20.20 2.07
CA CYS A 182 -47.69 -19.48 0.79
C CYS A 182 -47.60 -17.95 0.96
N ARG A 183 -46.75 -17.46 1.87
CA ARG A 183 -46.58 -16.02 2.13
C ARG A 183 -45.43 -15.39 1.34
N MET A 184 -44.58 -16.19 0.72
CA MET A 184 -43.51 -15.70 -0.17
C MET A 184 -44.09 -14.96 -1.37
N GLU A 185 -43.50 -13.81 -1.70
CA GLU A 185 -43.93 -12.93 -2.80
C GLU A 185 -42.91 -12.89 -3.95
N THR A 186 -41.64 -13.22 -3.69
CA THR A 186 -40.55 -13.06 -4.68
C THR A 186 -39.71 -14.33 -4.84
N HIS A 187 -39.10 -14.52 -6.02
CA HIS A 187 -38.19 -15.65 -6.24
C HIS A 187 -36.92 -15.57 -5.39
N ILE A 188 -36.52 -14.35 -4.98
CA ILE A 188 -35.39 -14.09 -4.08
C ILE A 188 -35.56 -14.80 -2.74
N GLU A 189 -36.78 -14.79 -2.19
CA GLU A 189 -37.11 -15.45 -0.92
C GLU A 189 -37.03 -16.98 -1.03
N LEU A 190 -37.50 -17.53 -2.15
CA LEU A 190 -37.39 -18.96 -2.45
C LEU A 190 -35.93 -19.38 -2.66
N GLN A 191 -35.15 -18.60 -3.40
CA GLN A 191 -33.72 -18.84 -3.60
C GLN A 191 -32.94 -18.80 -2.28
N LEU A 192 -33.31 -17.90 -1.35
CA LEU A 192 -32.73 -17.85 -0.02
C LEU A 192 -32.99 -19.14 0.76
N LEU A 193 -34.20 -19.70 0.69
CA LEU A 193 -34.55 -20.98 1.31
C LEU A 193 -33.81 -22.15 0.66
N VAL A 194 -33.76 -22.21 -0.67
CA VAL A 194 -33.05 -23.27 -1.40
C VAL A 194 -31.56 -23.26 -1.04
N GLY A 195 -30.90 -22.10 -1.10
CA GLY A 195 -29.50 -21.98 -0.71
C GLY A 195 -29.23 -22.31 0.76
N LEU A 196 -30.20 -22.05 1.65
CA LEU A 196 -30.11 -22.43 3.05
C LEU A 196 -30.18 -23.96 3.24
N LEU A 197 -31.10 -24.64 2.55
CA LEU A 197 -31.23 -26.10 2.61
C LEU A 197 -30.00 -26.81 2.07
N GLU A 198 -29.37 -26.27 1.02
CA GLU A 198 -28.08 -26.73 0.53
C GLU A 198 -26.99 -26.59 1.61
N ARG A 199 -26.90 -25.44 2.29
CA ARG A 199 -25.96 -25.22 3.40
C ARG A 199 -26.18 -26.16 4.60
N LEU A 200 -27.40 -26.66 4.78
CA LEU A 200 -27.76 -27.63 5.83
C LEU A 200 -27.58 -29.09 5.42
N ASN A 201 -27.04 -29.37 4.23
CA ASN A 201 -26.94 -30.71 3.65
C ASN A 201 -28.31 -31.41 3.54
N LYS A 202 -29.37 -30.66 3.17
CA LYS A 202 -30.73 -31.18 2.92
C LYS A 202 -31.15 -31.02 1.44
N PRO A 203 -30.37 -31.53 0.46
CA PRO A 203 -30.67 -31.33 -0.96
C PRO A 203 -31.97 -32.01 -1.41
N SER A 204 -32.42 -33.07 -0.72
CA SER A 204 -33.70 -33.73 -1.01
C SER A 204 -34.90 -32.82 -0.78
N GLN A 205 -34.91 -32.06 0.30
CA GLN A 205 -36.00 -31.12 0.64
C GLN A 205 -36.01 -29.93 -0.32
N ALA A 206 -34.83 -29.42 -0.69
CA ALA A 206 -34.70 -28.38 -1.70
C ALA A 206 -35.23 -28.84 -3.07
N LEU A 207 -34.93 -30.08 -3.47
CA LEU A 207 -35.41 -30.65 -4.72
C LEU A 207 -36.93 -30.84 -4.73
N GLU A 208 -37.52 -31.22 -3.60
CA GLU A 208 -38.98 -31.33 -3.44
C GLU A 208 -39.67 -29.96 -3.56
N LEU A 209 -39.11 -28.91 -2.93
CA LEU A 209 -39.58 -27.54 -3.09
C LEU A 209 -39.54 -27.07 -4.55
N LEU A 210 -38.46 -27.37 -5.29
CA LEU A 210 -38.33 -27.03 -6.71
C LEU A 210 -39.20 -27.90 -7.64
N ARG A 211 -39.83 -28.96 -7.13
CA ARG A 211 -40.81 -29.78 -7.88
C ARG A 211 -42.25 -29.29 -7.69
N ARG A 212 -42.51 -28.40 -6.71
CA ARG A 212 -43.84 -27.85 -6.43
C ARG A 212 -44.26 -26.81 -7.46
N THR A 213 -45.06 -27.24 -8.43
CA THR A 213 -45.59 -26.37 -9.49
C THR A 213 -46.54 -25.31 -8.94
N ASP A 214 -47.30 -25.60 -7.89
CA ASP A 214 -48.23 -24.68 -7.23
C ASP A 214 -47.54 -23.42 -6.68
N LEU A 215 -46.34 -23.60 -6.11
CA LEU A 215 -45.54 -22.51 -5.55
C LEU A 215 -44.80 -21.74 -6.65
N LEU A 216 -44.21 -22.44 -7.62
CA LEU A 216 -43.48 -21.84 -8.74
C LEU A 216 -44.40 -21.03 -9.67
N ASP A 217 -45.53 -21.59 -10.11
CA ASP A 217 -46.47 -20.90 -11.00
C ASP A 217 -47.06 -19.64 -10.37
N ARG A 218 -47.15 -19.60 -9.03
CA ARG A 218 -47.62 -18.43 -8.29
C ARG A 218 -46.54 -17.36 -8.20
N LEU A 219 -45.30 -17.73 -7.90
CA LEU A 219 -44.18 -16.80 -7.86
C LEU A 219 -43.90 -16.22 -9.25
N ASP A 220 -43.94 -17.05 -10.30
CA ASP A 220 -43.79 -16.62 -11.69
C ASP A 220 -44.84 -15.56 -12.09
N LYS A 221 -46.05 -15.60 -11.47
CA LYS A 221 -47.10 -14.59 -11.66
C LYS A 221 -46.93 -13.32 -10.82
N LEU A 222 -46.36 -13.45 -9.63
CA LEU A 222 -46.16 -12.33 -8.70
C LEU A 222 -44.88 -11.55 -8.99
N ASP A 223 -43.90 -12.18 -9.63
CA ASP A 223 -42.56 -11.68 -9.87
C ASP A 223 -42.14 -11.89 -11.35
N TYR A 224 -41.24 -12.82 -11.67
CA TYR A 224 -40.82 -13.15 -13.05
C TYR A 224 -40.46 -14.63 -13.21
N GLN A 225 -40.60 -15.18 -14.41
CA GLN A 225 -40.32 -16.60 -14.67
C GLN A 225 -38.84 -16.96 -14.49
N VAL A 226 -38.56 -18.02 -13.71
CA VAL A 226 -37.20 -18.52 -13.42
C VAL A 226 -37.02 -20.00 -13.80
N ASP A 227 -35.95 -20.33 -14.52
CA ASP A 227 -35.55 -21.72 -14.80
C ASP A 227 -34.64 -22.28 -13.69
N TYR A 228 -35.18 -23.19 -12.87
CA TYR A 228 -34.47 -23.87 -11.79
C TYR A 228 -33.76 -25.17 -12.22
N THR A 229 -33.63 -25.46 -13.52
CA THR A 229 -33.12 -26.78 -13.95
C THR A 229 -31.65 -27.01 -13.58
N LEU A 230 -30.81 -25.97 -13.60
CA LEU A 230 -29.42 -26.08 -13.16
C LEU A 230 -29.32 -26.36 -11.66
N ASP A 231 -30.19 -25.77 -10.85
CA ASP A 231 -30.28 -26.03 -9.41
C ASP A 231 -30.73 -27.46 -9.15
N ARG A 232 -31.73 -27.95 -9.89
CA ARG A 232 -32.17 -29.35 -9.82
C ARG A 232 -31.06 -30.33 -10.17
N LEU A 233 -30.28 -30.08 -11.23
CA LEU A 233 -29.13 -30.90 -11.60
C LEU A 233 -28.06 -30.94 -10.50
N ARG A 234 -27.73 -29.77 -9.94
CA ARG A 234 -26.79 -29.65 -8.83
C ARG A 234 -27.26 -30.43 -7.60
N LEU A 235 -28.52 -30.27 -7.22
CA LEU A 235 -29.12 -30.97 -6.07
C LEU A 235 -29.17 -32.49 -6.25
N VAL A 236 -29.52 -32.98 -7.44
CA VAL A 236 -29.52 -34.42 -7.76
C VAL A 236 -28.09 -34.99 -7.74
N ALA A 237 -27.11 -34.24 -8.25
CA ALA A 237 -25.70 -34.63 -8.16
C ALA A 237 -25.22 -34.70 -6.70
N CYS A 238 -25.65 -33.77 -5.84
CA CYS A 238 -25.37 -33.83 -4.39
C CYS A 238 -26.01 -35.02 -3.67
N LEU A 239 -27.05 -35.63 -4.25
CA LEU A 239 -27.71 -36.83 -3.73
C LEU A 239 -27.06 -38.13 -4.21
N ASP A 240 -25.96 -38.06 -4.99
CA ASP A 240 -25.30 -39.21 -5.64
C ASP A 240 -26.24 -40.04 -6.53
N ASP A 241 -27.39 -39.49 -6.95
CA ASP A 241 -28.29 -40.14 -7.90
C ASP A 241 -27.79 -39.90 -9.33
N TRP A 242 -26.67 -40.54 -9.65
CA TRP A 242 -26.03 -40.43 -10.95
C TRP A 242 -26.90 -40.98 -12.08
N ASN A 243 -27.88 -41.85 -11.78
CA ASN A 243 -28.84 -42.30 -12.78
C ASN A 243 -29.80 -41.17 -13.16
N GLN A 244 -30.31 -40.42 -12.19
CA GLN A 244 -31.14 -39.25 -12.47
C GLN A 244 -30.32 -38.09 -13.03
N VAL A 245 -29.06 -37.89 -12.60
CA VAL A 245 -28.14 -36.94 -13.27
C VAL A 245 -27.95 -37.36 -14.72
N VAL A 246 -27.69 -38.63 -15.01
CA VAL A 246 -27.54 -39.16 -16.37
C VAL A 246 -28.85 -39.12 -17.13
N GLU A 247 -30.02 -39.32 -16.54
CA GLU A 247 -31.30 -39.19 -17.24
C GLU A 247 -31.56 -37.72 -17.61
N LEU A 248 -31.39 -36.81 -16.65
CA LEU A 248 -31.49 -35.37 -16.86
C LEU A 248 -30.40 -34.84 -17.80
N SER A 249 -29.24 -35.49 -17.91
CA SER A 249 -28.10 -35.03 -18.71
C SER A 249 -27.84 -35.80 -20.01
N SER A 250 -28.24 -37.06 -20.17
CA SER A 250 -27.93 -37.91 -21.34
C SER A 250 -28.76 -37.53 -22.55
N ALA A 251 -30.07 -37.34 -22.35
CA ALA A 251 -30.91 -36.66 -23.33
C ALA A 251 -30.28 -35.32 -23.71
N ARG A 252 -29.77 -34.58 -22.72
CA ARG A 252 -29.14 -33.27 -22.94
C ARG A 252 -27.78 -33.34 -23.63
N VAL A 253 -26.96 -34.37 -23.49
CA VAL A 253 -25.64 -34.43 -24.13
C VAL A 253 -25.79 -34.76 -25.61
N THR A 254 -26.65 -35.71 -25.96
CA THR A 254 -26.98 -35.98 -27.37
C THR A 254 -27.70 -34.80 -27.99
N GLN A 255 -28.66 -34.20 -27.28
CA GLN A 255 -29.28 -32.94 -27.68
C GLN A 255 -28.25 -31.82 -27.78
N LEU A 256 -27.27 -31.73 -26.88
CA LEU A 256 -26.24 -30.68 -26.87
C LEU A 256 -25.34 -30.80 -28.09
N THR A 257 -24.85 -32.00 -28.42
CA THR A 257 -24.06 -32.21 -29.64
C THR A 257 -24.90 -31.89 -30.88
N GLN A 258 -26.19 -32.27 -30.91
CA GLN A 258 -27.12 -31.95 -32.00
C GLN A 258 -27.44 -30.44 -32.08
N ILE A 259 -27.56 -29.77 -30.94
CA ILE A 259 -27.81 -28.32 -30.84
C ILE A 259 -26.56 -27.57 -31.28
N ILE A 260 -25.37 -28.00 -30.87
CA ILE A 260 -24.10 -27.40 -31.29
C ILE A 260 -23.92 -27.61 -32.79
N SER A 261 -24.07 -28.83 -33.31
CA SER A 261 -23.94 -29.11 -34.74
C SER A 261 -24.99 -28.36 -35.55
N GLY A 262 -26.25 -28.39 -35.11
CA GLY A 262 -27.35 -27.65 -35.73
C GLY A 262 -27.11 -26.14 -35.70
N ALA A 263 -26.61 -25.58 -34.60
CA ALA A 263 -26.27 -24.16 -34.49
C ALA A 263 -25.05 -23.78 -35.35
N ILE A 264 -24.08 -24.68 -35.52
CA ILE A 264 -22.96 -24.48 -36.44
C ILE A 264 -23.43 -24.50 -37.90
N GLU A 265 -24.36 -25.40 -38.24
CA GLU A 265 -24.95 -25.48 -39.58
C GLU A 265 -25.82 -24.25 -39.89
N THR A 266 -26.66 -23.82 -38.96
CA THR A 266 -27.50 -22.64 -39.15
C THR A 266 -26.71 -21.33 -39.09
N HIS A 267 -25.66 -21.27 -38.27
CA HIS A 267 -24.89 -20.06 -38.01
C HIS A 267 -23.37 -20.30 -37.98
N PRO A 268 -22.75 -20.63 -39.13
CA PRO A 268 -21.34 -21.06 -39.21
C PRO A 268 -20.34 -19.98 -38.80
N THR A 269 -20.74 -18.71 -38.80
CA THR A 269 -19.91 -17.54 -38.47
C THR A 269 -19.99 -17.13 -37.00
N ILE A 270 -20.82 -17.78 -36.18
CA ILE A 270 -20.97 -17.44 -34.76
C ILE A 270 -19.89 -18.14 -33.94
N ARG A 271 -19.22 -17.36 -33.08
CA ARG A 271 -18.14 -17.81 -32.19
C ARG A 271 -18.58 -18.89 -31.21
N GLY A 272 -19.73 -18.69 -30.55
CA GLY A 272 -20.19 -19.52 -29.42
C GLY A 272 -20.26 -21.02 -29.72
N PRO A 273 -21.01 -21.48 -30.74
CA PRO A 273 -21.13 -22.90 -31.07
C PRO A 273 -19.79 -23.56 -31.44
N ARG A 274 -18.94 -22.85 -32.20
CA ARG A 274 -17.60 -23.32 -32.59
C ARG A 274 -16.66 -23.46 -31.39
N LEU A 275 -16.70 -22.51 -30.46
CA LEU A 275 -15.91 -22.58 -29.24
C LEU A 275 -16.44 -23.68 -28.31
N ALA A 276 -17.76 -23.87 -28.24
CA ALA A 276 -18.38 -24.95 -27.48
C ALA A 276 -17.98 -26.33 -28.01
N GLU A 277 -17.86 -26.50 -29.34
CA GLU A 277 -17.34 -27.73 -29.97
C GLU A 277 -15.89 -28.02 -29.54
N LEU A 278 -15.02 -27.01 -29.57
CA LEU A 278 -13.62 -27.13 -29.13
C LEU A 278 -13.50 -27.38 -27.63
N ASP A 279 -14.28 -26.69 -26.79
CA ASP A 279 -14.27 -26.85 -25.34
C ASP A 279 -14.82 -28.23 -24.93
N LEU A 280 -15.88 -28.70 -25.59
CA LEU A 280 -16.42 -30.05 -25.37
C LEU A 280 -15.38 -31.11 -25.74
N LEU A 281 -14.67 -30.95 -26.86
CA LEU A 281 -13.58 -31.83 -27.25
C LEU A 281 -12.42 -31.78 -26.23
N ALA A 282 -11.97 -30.60 -25.82
CA ALA A 282 -10.91 -30.45 -24.83
C ALA A 282 -11.28 -31.07 -23.49
N ASN A 283 -12.53 -30.91 -23.04
CA ASN A 283 -13.07 -31.53 -21.84
C ASN A 283 -13.17 -33.06 -21.95
N ALA A 284 -13.53 -33.58 -23.13
CA ALA A 284 -13.55 -35.02 -23.40
C ALA A 284 -12.14 -35.61 -23.38
N VAL A 285 -11.16 -34.93 -23.98
CA VAL A 285 -9.73 -35.32 -23.97
C VAL A 285 -9.20 -35.33 -22.54
N ARG A 286 -9.39 -34.26 -21.77
CA ARG A 286 -8.95 -34.17 -20.35
C ARG A 286 -9.50 -35.29 -19.48
N ARG A 287 -10.74 -35.74 -19.75
CA ARG A 287 -11.44 -36.78 -18.98
C ARG A 287 -11.26 -38.19 -19.56
N ASN A 288 -10.45 -38.36 -20.61
CA ASN A 288 -10.29 -39.62 -21.35
C ASN A 288 -11.64 -40.23 -21.79
N TRP A 289 -12.58 -39.39 -22.21
CA TRP A 289 -13.92 -39.86 -22.55
C TRP A 289 -13.98 -40.51 -23.94
N HIS A 290 -13.72 -41.82 -23.98
CA HIS A 290 -13.60 -42.60 -25.22
C HIS A 290 -14.88 -42.71 -26.08
N LYS A 291 -16.05 -42.35 -25.54
CA LYS A 291 -17.34 -42.42 -26.25
C LYS A 291 -17.67 -41.15 -27.05
N TYR A 292 -16.97 -40.04 -26.81
CA TYR A 292 -17.13 -38.84 -27.62
C TYR A 292 -16.47 -39.04 -28.99
N PRO A 293 -17.14 -38.72 -30.12
CA PRO A 293 -16.56 -38.89 -31.45
C PRO A 293 -15.22 -38.15 -31.54
N ARG A 294 -14.15 -38.86 -31.92
CA ARG A 294 -12.84 -38.25 -32.18
C ARG A 294 -12.92 -37.47 -33.49
N ALA A 295 -13.38 -36.22 -33.42
CA ALA A 295 -13.21 -35.28 -34.51
C ALA A 295 -11.72 -35.02 -34.74
N ASN A 296 -11.33 -34.71 -35.99
CA ASN A 296 -9.95 -34.33 -36.27
C ASN A 296 -9.66 -32.96 -35.64
N THR A 297 -8.98 -32.99 -34.49
CA THR A 297 -8.66 -31.82 -33.67
C THR A 297 -7.95 -30.72 -34.46
N LEU A 298 -7.04 -31.09 -35.35
CA LEU A 298 -6.25 -30.15 -36.15
C LEU A 298 -7.16 -29.40 -37.13
N ASN A 299 -8.06 -30.11 -37.82
CA ASN A 299 -9.01 -29.48 -38.75
C ASN A 299 -9.96 -28.52 -38.03
N LEU A 300 -10.40 -28.85 -36.81
CA LEU A 300 -11.27 -27.97 -36.02
C LEU A 300 -10.54 -26.69 -35.60
N LEU A 301 -9.28 -26.82 -35.18
CA LEU A 301 -8.43 -25.68 -34.84
C LEU A 301 -8.17 -24.79 -36.06
N GLU A 302 -7.80 -25.37 -37.20
CA GLU A 302 -7.60 -24.63 -38.45
C GLU A 302 -8.87 -23.92 -38.92
N ALA A 303 -10.03 -24.61 -38.85
CA ALA A 303 -11.32 -24.02 -39.19
C ALA A 303 -11.66 -22.84 -38.25
N TYR A 304 -11.37 -22.96 -36.95
CA TYR A 304 -11.58 -21.88 -35.99
C TYR A 304 -10.69 -20.68 -36.27
N VAL A 305 -9.38 -20.90 -36.47
CA VAL A 305 -8.42 -19.85 -36.83
C VAL A 305 -8.88 -19.14 -38.11
N LYS A 306 -9.22 -19.89 -39.16
CA LYS A 306 -9.68 -19.32 -40.43
C LYS A 306 -10.90 -18.40 -40.26
N ASN A 307 -11.85 -18.79 -39.41
CA ASN A 307 -13.10 -18.05 -39.22
C ASN A 307 -12.94 -16.85 -38.27
N PHE A 308 -12.08 -16.95 -37.24
CA PHE A 308 -12.06 -15.98 -36.14
C PHE A 308 -10.73 -15.25 -35.94
N ALA A 309 -9.64 -15.61 -36.61
CA ALA A 309 -8.34 -14.94 -36.42
C ALA A 309 -8.36 -13.44 -36.79
N SER A 310 -9.32 -12.98 -37.59
CA SER A 310 -9.52 -11.54 -37.84
C SER A 310 -10.16 -10.78 -36.66
N LYS A 311 -10.46 -11.47 -35.55
CA LYS A 311 -11.03 -10.92 -34.32
C LYS A 311 -9.98 -10.99 -33.19
N PRO A 312 -9.87 -9.95 -32.34
CA PRO A 312 -8.87 -9.87 -31.28
C PRO A 312 -8.98 -10.99 -30.22
N ILE A 313 -10.18 -11.57 -30.06
CA ILE A 313 -10.45 -12.60 -29.04
C ILE A 313 -9.88 -13.98 -29.40
N CYS A 314 -9.61 -14.25 -30.69
CA CYS A 314 -9.24 -15.60 -31.16
C CYS A 314 -7.98 -16.14 -30.48
N ALA A 315 -7.00 -15.28 -30.23
CA ALA A 315 -5.78 -15.70 -29.53
C ALA A 315 -6.08 -16.17 -28.10
N LEU A 316 -6.95 -15.47 -27.36
CA LEU A 316 -7.35 -15.85 -26.00
C LEU A 316 -8.16 -17.15 -25.99
N ASP A 317 -9.00 -17.37 -27.01
CA ASP A 317 -9.79 -18.60 -27.15
C ASP A 317 -8.90 -19.82 -27.32
N LEU A 318 -7.85 -19.71 -28.13
CA LEU A 318 -7.04 -20.85 -28.55
C LEU A 318 -5.77 -21.05 -27.72
N ALA A 319 -5.14 -19.98 -27.22
CA ALA A 319 -3.82 -20.03 -26.60
C ALA A 319 -3.68 -21.12 -25.52
N TYR A 320 -4.70 -21.25 -24.66
CA TYR A 320 -4.72 -22.19 -23.53
C TYR A 320 -5.31 -23.56 -23.88
N ILE A 321 -6.07 -23.67 -24.97
CA ILE A 321 -6.70 -24.90 -25.43
C ILE A 321 -5.73 -25.73 -26.28
N ILE A 322 -4.86 -25.09 -27.05
CA ILE A 322 -3.89 -25.75 -27.95
C ILE A 322 -3.00 -26.78 -27.22
N PRO A 323 -2.41 -26.51 -26.04
CA PRO A 323 -1.61 -27.52 -25.33
C PRO A 323 -2.39 -28.79 -24.94
N VAL A 324 -3.70 -28.67 -24.73
CA VAL A 324 -4.59 -29.80 -24.37
C VAL A 324 -4.96 -30.60 -25.61
N LEU A 325 -5.32 -29.91 -26.69
CA LEU A 325 -5.77 -30.50 -27.94
C LEU A 325 -4.62 -31.06 -28.78
N LEU A 326 -3.43 -30.46 -28.70
CA LEU A 326 -2.19 -30.87 -29.35
C LEU A 326 -1.09 -31.13 -28.28
N PRO A 327 -1.15 -32.27 -27.56
CA PRO A 327 -0.21 -32.57 -26.49
C PRO A 327 1.22 -32.83 -27.01
N SER A 328 1.38 -33.28 -28.26
CA SER A 328 2.69 -33.46 -28.89
C SER A 328 3.37 -32.12 -29.15
N VAL A 329 4.55 -31.91 -28.55
CA VAL A 329 5.37 -30.71 -28.75
C VAL A 329 5.70 -30.48 -30.22
N HIS A 330 5.96 -31.55 -30.97
CA HIS A 330 6.28 -31.47 -32.40
C HIS A 330 5.06 -31.02 -33.22
N ALA A 331 3.90 -31.65 -33.02
CA ALA A 331 2.68 -31.29 -33.74
C ALA A 331 2.22 -29.87 -33.40
N ARG A 332 2.37 -29.46 -32.13
CA ARG A 332 2.09 -28.09 -31.71
C ARG A 332 3.04 -27.10 -32.38
N LYS A 333 4.34 -27.37 -32.43
CA LYS A 333 5.32 -26.50 -33.08
C LYS A 333 5.01 -26.34 -34.58
N GLN A 334 4.74 -27.44 -35.29
CA GLN A 334 4.36 -27.41 -36.70
C GLN A 334 3.12 -26.55 -36.94
N PHE A 335 2.05 -26.77 -36.16
CA PHE A 335 0.82 -25.99 -36.25
C PHE A 335 1.05 -24.48 -36.05
N LEU A 336 1.90 -24.09 -35.09
CA LEU A 336 2.24 -22.68 -34.84
C LEU A 336 3.03 -22.08 -36.02
N GLU A 337 4.02 -22.81 -36.55
CA GLU A 337 4.80 -22.39 -37.72
C GLU A 337 3.92 -22.25 -38.97
N ASP A 338 2.94 -23.14 -39.13
CA ASP A 338 1.97 -23.06 -40.22
C ASP A 338 1.08 -21.82 -40.08
N ILE A 339 0.48 -21.55 -38.91
CA ILE A 339 -0.39 -20.36 -38.74
C ILE A 339 0.41 -19.06 -38.96
N ILE A 340 1.65 -18.98 -38.46
CA ILE A 340 2.52 -17.82 -38.68
C ILE A 340 2.72 -17.61 -40.18
N ARG A 341 3.15 -18.64 -40.91
CA ARG A 341 3.41 -18.58 -42.36
C ARG A 341 2.18 -18.11 -43.14
N HIS A 342 1.03 -18.75 -42.92
CA HIS A 342 -0.22 -18.37 -43.58
C HIS A 342 -0.62 -16.91 -43.30
N SER A 343 -0.34 -16.40 -42.10
CA SER A 343 -0.63 -15.01 -41.75
C SER A 343 0.30 -13.99 -42.40
N GLU A 344 1.49 -14.41 -42.83
CA GLU A 344 2.47 -13.55 -43.52
C GLU A 344 2.27 -13.55 -45.04
N ASP A 345 1.75 -14.64 -45.62
CA ASP A 345 1.50 -14.74 -47.05
C ASP A 345 0.30 -13.88 -47.52
N GLU A 346 -0.65 -13.57 -46.62
CA GLU A 346 -1.89 -12.82 -46.92
C GLU A 346 -1.75 -11.28 -46.87
N ILE A 347 -0.53 -10.72 -46.89
CA ILE A 347 -0.31 -9.28 -46.70
C ILE A 347 -0.64 -8.48 -47.98
N THR A 348 -1.66 -7.62 -47.89
CA THR A 348 -1.88 -6.53 -48.85
C THR A 348 -1.50 -5.19 -48.22
N MET A 349 -0.92 -4.26 -48.99
CA MET A 349 -0.51 -2.94 -48.49
C MET A 349 -1.37 -1.82 -49.11
N PRO A 350 -2.08 -1.00 -48.32
CA PRO A 350 -2.22 -1.04 -46.86
C PRO A 350 -3.12 -2.21 -46.39
N GLY A 351 -2.74 -2.84 -45.27
CA GLY A 351 -3.47 -3.98 -44.72
C GLY A 351 -4.81 -3.58 -44.11
N ASN A 352 -5.87 -4.34 -44.38
CA ASN A 352 -7.15 -4.17 -43.67
C ASN A 352 -6.97 -4.60 -42.21
N VAL A 353 -7.67 -3.95 -41.27
CA VAL A 353 -7.72 -4.27 -39.85
C VAL A 353 -7.86 -5.78 -39.57
N GLN A 354 -8.66 -6.48 -40.39
CA GLN A 354 -8.84 -7.93 -40.29
C GLN A 354 -7.54 -8.72 -40.54
N GLN A 355 -6.71 -8.31 -41.49
CA GLN A 355 -5.41 -8.95 -41.77
C GLN A 355 -4.42 -8.68 -40.63
N ILE A 356 -4.43 -7.46 -40.07
CA ILE A 356 -3.59 -7.10 -38.92
C ILE A 356 -3.92 -8.01 -37.74
N PHE A 357 -5.21 -8.20 -37.43
CA PHE A 357 -5.63 -9.10 -36.37
C PHE A 357 -5.28 -10.56 -36.63
N ARG A 358 -5.38 -11.05 -37.88
CA ARG A 358 -4.98 -12.44 -38.22
C ARG A 358 -3.51 -12.69 -37.90
N ARG A 359 -2.64 -11.78 -38.32
CA ARG A 359 -1.20 -11.86 -38.07
C ARG A 359 -0.88 -11.69 -36.58
N LEU A 360 -1.51 -10.73 -35.91
CA LEU A 360 -1.33 -10.54 -34.47
C LEU A 360 -1.77 -11.78 -33.68
N CYS A 361 -2.91 -12.38 -34.04
CA CYS A 361 -3.44 -13.58 -33.42
C CYS A 361 -2.44 -14.75 -33.52
N ALA A 362 -1.86 -14.97 -34.70
CA ALA A 362 -0.82 -15.98 -34.91
C ALA A 362 0.35 -15.80 -33.93
N TYR A 363 0.83 -14.55 -33.80
CA TYR A 363 1.97 -14.23 -32.96
C TYR A 363 1.65 -14.33 -31.46
N GLN A 364 0.46 -13.90 -31.04
CA GLN A 364 -0.03 -14.03 -29.67
C GLN A 364 -0.16 -15.50 -29.26
N ILE A 365 -0.75 -16.34 -30.12
CA ILE A 365 -0.86 -17.79 -29.90
C ILE A 365 0.53 -18.43 -29.79
N ALA A 366 1.45 -18.07 -30.69
CA ALA A 366 2.82 -18.55 -30.67
C ALA A 366 3.57 -18.16 -29.38
N ARG A 367 3.48 -16.89 -28.96
CA ARG A 367 4.05 -16.40 -27.69
C ARG A 367 3.51 -17.17 -26.48
N ALA A 368 2.18 -17.33 -26.39
CA ALA A 368 1.54 -18.06 -25.28
C ALA A 368 1.94 -19.54 -25.21
N ASN A 369 2.30 -20.14 -26.35
CA ASN A 369 2.75 -21.52 -26.45
C ASN A 369 4.28 -21.69 -26.41
N ARG A 370 5.02 -20.69 -25.91
CA ARG A 370 6.49 -20.68 -25.79
C ARG A 370 7.23 -20.85 -27.12
N HIS A 371 6.62 -20.46 -28.25
CA HIS A 371 7.30 -20.44 -29.55
C HIS A 371 8.01 -19.09 -29.73
N PRO A 372 9.35 -19.08 -29.94
CA PRO A 372 10.12 -17.85 -29.99
C PRO A 372 9.83 -17.07 -31.28
N ILE A 373 9.51 -15.78 -31.14
CA ILE A 373 9.40 -14.84 -32.27
C ILE A 373 10.50 -13.79 -32.13
N PRO A 374 11.42 -13.65 -33.09
CA PRO A 374 12.46 -12.64 -33.03
C PRO A 374 11.89 -11.22 -32.89
N THR A 375 12.46 -10.41 -31.99
CA THR A 375 12.04 -9.01 -31.78
C THR A 375 12.08 -8.19 -33.07
N GLN A 376 13.04 -8.44 -33.95
CA GLN A 376 13.11 -7.82 -35.28
C GLN A 376 11.86 -8.08 -36.13
N GLN A 377 11.37 -9.32 -36.15
CA GLN A 377 10.17 -9.70 -36.91
C GLN A 377 8.93 -8.97 -36.38
N LEU A 378 8.84 -8.77 -35.06
CA LEU A 378 7.76 -8.02 -34.41
C LEU A 378 7.79 -6.53 -34.78
N ILE A 379 8.97 -5.91 -34.77
CA ILE A 379 9.17 -4.51 -35.18
C ILE A 379 8.83 -4.31 -36.66
N CYS A 380 9.31 -5.21 -37.54
CA CYS A 380 8.97 -5.17 -38.95
C CYS A 380 7.46 -5.28 -39.15
N ALA A 381 6.78 -6.20 -38.45
CA ALA A 381 5.32 -6.35 -38.51
C ALA A 381 4.59 -5.08 -38.03
N TYR A 382 5.07 -4.45 -36.94
CA TYR A 382 4.53 -3.20 -36.44
C TYR A 382 4.57 -2.08 -37.50
N PHE A 383 5.75 -1.75 -38.00
CA PHE A 383 5.91 -0.65 -38.97
C PHE A 383 5.36 -0.96 -40.37
N THR A 384 5.18 -2.24 -40.71
CA THR A 384 4.45 -2.62 -41.92
C THR A 384 3.01 -2.08 -41.87
N HIS A 385 2.37 -2.09 -40.70
CA HIS A 385 0.97 -1.70 -40.56
C HIS A 385 0.75 -0.25 -40.13
N VAL A 386 1.75 0.39 -39.50
CA VAL A 386 1.72 1.80 -39.09
C VAL A 386 2.99 2.54 -39.54
N PRO A 387 3.24 2.63 -40.87
CA PRO A 387 4.42 3.33 -41.40
C PRO A 387 4.43 4.82 -41.08
N GLU A 388 3.26 5.43 -40.81
CA GLU A 388 3.15 6.83 -40.39
C GLU A 388 3.79 7.11 -39.02
N ARG A 389 4.05 6.08 -38.20
CA ARG A 389 4.73 6.20 -36.90
C ARG A 389 6.26 6.09 -37.01
N LEU A 390 6.79 6.04 -38.24
CA LEU A 390 8.23 6.12 -38.51
C LEU A 390 8.79 7.54 -38.39
N THR A 391 7.93 8.54 -38.24
CA THR A 391 8.33 9.91 -37.95
C THR A 391 7.76 10.34 -36.59
N PRO A 392 8.57 10.97 -35.73
CA PRO A 392 8.05 11.51 -34.48
C PRO A 392 6.96 12.56 -34.78
N PRO A 393 5.92 12.66 -33.95
CA PRO A 393 4.84 13.61 -34.19
C PRO A 393 5.40 15.04 -34.18
N ASN A 394 5.27 15.74 -35.31
CA ASN A 394 5.66 17.15 -35.41
C ASN A 394 4.80 17.98 -34.43
N ILE A 395 5.43 18.57 -33.42
CA ILE A 395 4.79 19.40 -32.38
C ILE A 395 4.13 20.67 -32.97
N ASN A 396 4.34 20.98 -34.25
CA ASN A 396 3.92 22.23 -34.90
C ASN A 396 2.85 22.12 -36.00
N LEU A 397 2.16 20.98 -36.17
CA LEU A 397 1.03 20.92 -37.11
C LEU A 397 -0.27 21.37 -36.42
N THR A 398 -0.63 22.62 -36.66
CA THR A 398 -1.98 23.15 -36.46
C THR A 398 -3.00 22.23 -37.14
N ASN A 399 -3.73 21.45 -36.35
CA ASN A 399 -5.15 21.06 -36.44
C ASN A 399 -5.89 20.87 -37.78
N THR A 400 -5.29 20.72 -38.96
CA THR A 400 -6.10 20.65 -40.19
C THR A 400 -5.93 19.46 -41.12
N GLU A 401 -4.87 18.64 -41.09
CA GLU A 401 -4.73 17.56 -42.09
C GLU A 401 -4.05 16.26 -41.59
N VAL A 402 -4.26 15.86 -40.34
CA VAL A 402 -4.05 14.44 -39.95
C VAL A 402 -5.42 13.77 -40.05
N PRO A 403 -5.61 12.72 -40.88
CA PRO A 403 -6.87 11.99 -40.90
C PRO A 403 -7.18 11.54 -39.48
N ASP A 404 -8.34 11.97 -39.02
CA ASP A 404 -8.87 11.96 -37.66
C ASP A 404 -9.05 10.52 -37.12
N ARG A 405 -7.92 9.83 -36.87
CA ARG A 405 -7.87 8.55 -36.13
C ARG A 405 -7.36 8.74 -34.70
N THR A 406 -6.81 9.91 -34.37
CA THR A 406 -6.39 10.30 -33.02
C THR A 406 -7.58 10.61 -32.09
N SER A 407 -8.79 10.73 -32.64
CA SER A 407 -10.06 10.85 -31.92
C SER A 407 -10.78 9.50 -31.70
N SER A 408 -10.30 8.40 -32.28
CA SER A 408 -10.90 7.09 -32.00
C SER A 408 -10.48 6.63 -30.60
N LEU A 409 -11.45 6.50 -29.70
CA LEU A 409 -11.29 5.80 -28.43
C LEU A 409 -10.82 4.33 -28.61
N ASP A 410 -10.89 3.82 -29.83
CA ASP A 410 -10.51 2.45 -30.19
C ASP A 410 -8.99 2.27 -30.23
N LEU A 411 -8.54 1.11 -29.73
CA LEU A 411 -7.13 0.71 -29.76
C LEU A 411 -6.68 0.38 -31.19
N CYS A 412 -5.46 0.78 -31.55
CA CYS A 412 -4.86 0.41 -32.82
C CYS A 412 -4.43 -1.07 -32.78
N PRO A 413 -4.90 -1.94 -33.69
CA PRO A 413 -4.53 -3.36 -33.70
C PRO A 413 -3.01 -3.59 -33.80
N ALA A 414 -2.31 -2.74 -34.54
CA ALA A 414 -0.87 -2.85 -34.71
C ALA A 414 -0.10 -2.69 -33.37
N ASP A 415 -0.66 -1.97 -32.39
CA ASP A 415 -0.05 -1.78 -31.06
C ASP A 415 0.24 -3.12 -30.35
N GLY A 416 -0.52 -4.17 -30.67
CA GLY A 416 -0.26 -5.52 -30.17
C GLY A 416 1.12 -6.06 -30.55
N PHE A 417 1.65 -5.72 -31.74
CA PHE A 417 3.01 -6.13 -32.13
C PHE A 417 4.06 -5.41 -31.30
N LEU A 418 3.86 -4.14 -30.97
CA LEU A 418 4.76 -3.38 -30.10
C LEU A 418 4.73 -3.92 -28.66
N LEU A 419 3.56 -4.32 -28.16
CA LEU A 419 3.45 -5.03 -26.87
C LEU A 419 4.22 -6.36 -26.89
N LEU A 420 4.09 -7.17 -27.94
CA LEU A 420 4.90 -8.39 -28.04
C LEU A 420 6.41 -8.07 -28.16
N ALA A 421 6.77 -7.03 -28.91
CA ALA A 421 8.17 -6.63 -29.09
C ALA A 421 8.81 -6.18 -27.77
N THR A 422 8.08 -5.44 -26.94
CA THR A 422 8.55 -5.00 -25.61
C THR A 422 8.70 -6.16 -24.63
N SER A 423 7.79 -7.14 -24.63
CA SER A 423 7.95 -8.38 -23.84
C SER A 423 9.15 -9.20 -24.34
N SER A 424 9.31 -9.35 -25.65
CA SER A 424 10.46 -10.05 -26.27
C SER A 424 11.79 -9.36 -26.00
N LEU A 425 11.80 -8.03 -25.94
CA LEU A 425 12.97 -7.23 -25.58
C LEU A 425 13.36 -7.42 -24.12
N ALA A 426 12.37 -7.49 -23.22
CA ALA A 426 12.58 -7.74 -21.79
C ALA A 426 13.18 -9.13 -21.51
N ASP A 427 12.76 -10.14 -22.27
CA ASP A 427 13.30 -11.52 -22.16
C ASP A 427 14.68 -11.71 -22.80
N SER A 428 15.13 -10.75 -23.60
CA SER A 428 16.37 -10.91 -24.38
C SER A 428 17.59 -10.88 -23.46
N PRO A 429 18.54 -11.81 -23.60
CA PRO A 429 19.76 -11.77 -22.81
C PRO A 429 20.52 -10.47 -23.11
N ASN A 430 20.88 -9.73 -22.05
CA ASN A 430 21.59 -8.48 -22.20
C ASN A 430 22.96 -8.71 -22.88
N ARG A 431 23.21 -8.01 -23.98
CA ARG A 431 24.46 -8.10 -24.78
C ARG A 431 25.50 -7.04 -24.42
N LEU A 432 25.26 -6.22 -23.39
CA LEU A 432 26.26 -5.32 -22.83
C LEU A 432 27.27 -6.14 -22.00
N THR A 433 28.28 -6.71 -22.67
CA THR A 433 29.31 -7.56 -22.06
C THR A 433 30.23 -6.86 -21.07
N HIS A 434 30.24 -5.52 -21.06
CA HIS A 434 31.18 -4.69 -20.29
C HIS A 434 30.50 -3.82 -19.21
N ASN A 435 29.21 -4.05 -18.90
CA ASN A 435 28.51 -3.27 -17.87
C ASN A 435 27.99 -4.22 -16.79
N THR A 436 27.88 -3.72 -15.56
CA THR A 436 27.26 -4.47 -14.46
C THR A 436 25.83 -4.90 -14.83
N CYS A 437 25.36 -5.99 -14.22
CA CYS A 437 24.01 -6.52 -14.48
C CYS A 437 22.92 -5.45 -14.25
N THR A 438 23.14 -4.55 -13.28
CA THR A 438 22.23 -3.45 -12.94
C THR A 438 22.06 -2.47 -14.12
N VAL A 439 23.15 -1.96 -14.68
CA VAL A 439 23.16 -1.06 -15.84
C VAL A 439 22.57 -1.75 -17.08
N GLY A 440 22.87 -3.03 -17.25
CA GLY A 440 22.28 -3.87 -18.27
C GLY A 440 20.75 -3.87 -18.27
N ASN A 441 20.18 -4.31 -17.15
CA ASN A 441 18.73 -4.38 -16.96
C ASN A 441 18.08 -2.99 -17.06
N PHE A 442 18.76 -1.97 -16.51
CA PHE A 442 18.32 -0.58 -16.56
C PHE A 442 18.24 -0.04 -17.99
N SER A 443 19.25 -0.28 -18.82
CA SER A 443 19.25 0.16 -20.23
C SER A 443 18.18 -0.54 -21.06
N GLN A 444 17.89 -1.82 -20.79
CA GLN A 444 16.75 -2.52 -21.39
C GLN A 444 15.42 -1.87 -20.98
N ALA A 445 15.23 -1.58 -19.70
CA ALA A 445 14.04 -0.91 -19.19
C ALA A 445 13.84 0.48 -19.84
N LEU A 446 14.92 1.27 -19.98
CA LEU A 446 14.88 2.57 -20.65
C LEU A 446 14.52 2.47 -22.13
N LEU A 447 15.10 1.51 -22.86
CA LEU A 447 14.81 1.32 -24.28
C LEU A 447 13.35 0.90 -24.49
N ILE A 448 12.83 0.01 -23.63
CA ILE A 448 11.41 -0.35 -23.63
C ILE A 448 10.53 0.86 -23.31
N ALA A 449 10.88 1.65 -22.30
CA ALA A 449 10.12 2.84 -21.93
C ALA A 449 10.10 3.89 -23.06
N HIS A 450 11.24 4.09 -23.75
CA HIS A 450 11.35 4.91 -24.96
C HIS A 450 10.42 4.41 -26.07
N TRP A 451 10.39 3.10 -26.34
CA TRP A 451 9.48 2.53 -27.34
C TRP A 451 8.01 2.75 -26.97
N ILE A 452 7.64 2.53 -25.71
CA ILE A 452 6.27 2.72 -25.25
C ILE A 452 5.85 4.20 -25.36
N ASP A 453 6.72 5.12 -24.97
CA ASP A 453 6.44 6.56 -25.00
C ASP A 453 6.40 7.11 -26.44
N GLN A 454 7.46 6.91 -27.22
CA GLN A 454 7.63 7.53 -28.54
C GLN A 454 6.90 6.79 -29.66
N LEU A 455 6.92 5.46 -29.67
CA LEU A 455 6.26 4.67 -30.72
C LEU A 455 4.80 4.38 -30.37
N GLY A 456 4.47 4.29 -29.08
CA GLY A 456 3.14 3.99 -28.57
C GLY A 456 2.35 5.24 -28.20
N LEU A 457 2.55 5.76 -26.98
CA LEU A 457 1.73 6.80 -26.35
C LEU A 457 1.74 8.14 -27.09
N ALA A 458 2.82 8.49 -27.78
CA ALA A 458 2.89 9.70 -28.60
C ALA A 458 1.82 9.73 -29.71
N HIS A 459 1.45 8.55 -30.22
CA HIS A 459 0.42 8.36 -31.26
C HIS A 459 -0.91 7.81 -30.70
N ALA A 460 -0.86 7.01 -29.63
CA ALA A 460 -2.01 6.33 -29.03
C ALA A 460 -2.16 6.68 -27.54
N ARG A 461 -2.51 7.94 -27.25
CA ARG A 461 -2.57 8.48 -25.88
C ARG A 461 -3.57 7.76 -24.97
N SER A 462 -4.62 7.15 -25.52
CA SER A 462 -5.65 6.40 -24.78
C SER A 462 -5.30 4.92 -24.55
N ASN A 463 -4.16 4.43 -25.06
CA ASN A 463 -3.82 3.02 -24.96
C ASN A 463 -3.42 2.64 -23.53
N HIS A 464 -4.34 1.97 -22.83
CA HIS A 464 -4.15 1.59 -21.44
C HIS A 464 -3.06 0.53 -21.23
N HIS A 465 -2.84 -0.38 -22.18
CA HIS A 465 -1.77 -1.38 -22.07
C HIS A 465 -0.38 -0.72 -22.02
N PHE A 466 -0.16 0.30 -22.85
CA PHE A 466 1.08 1.07 -22.85
C PHE A 466 1.27 1.84 -21.54
N ARG A 467 0.22 2.51 -21.04
CA ARG A 467 0.29 3.23 -19.76
C ARG A 467 0.59 2.30 -18.59
N LEU A 468 -0.09 1.16 -18.50
CA LEU A 468 0.14 0.18 -17.44
C LEU A 468 1.56 -0.40 -17.49
N ARG A 469 2.08 -0.76 -18.66
CA ARG A 469 3.47 -1.22 -18.81
C ARG A 469 4.48 -0.14 -18.48
N LEU A 470 4.20 1.11 -18.84
CA LEU A 470 5.04 2.24 -18.46
C LEU A 470 5.06 2.42 -16.94
N CYS A 471 3.93 2.30 -16.24
CA CYS A 471 3.90 2.30 -14.77
C CYS A 471 4.75 1.16 -14.18
N SER A 472 4.68 -0.07 -14.74
CA SER A 472 5.53 -1.18 -14.30
C SER A 472 7.03 -0.87 -14.43
N LEU A 473 7.43 -0.23 -15.53
CA LEU A 473 8.82 0.18 -15.76
C LEU A 473 9.24 1.33 -14.84
N LEU A 474 8.34 2.27 -14.55
CA LEU A 474 8.59 3.41 -13.65
C LEU A 474 8.57 3.04 -12.17
N SER A 475 8.15 1.81 -11.84
CA SER A 475 8.08 1.30 -10.47
C SER A 475 9.42 1.33 -9.73
N LEU A 476 9.35 1.12 -8.41
CA LEU A 476 10.48 1.15 -7.49
C LEU A 476 11.67 0.26 -7.91
N TYR A 477 11.38 -0.94 -8.43
CA TYR A 477 12.41 -1.91 -8.83
C TYR A 477 12.77 -1.83 -10.33
N GLY A 478 12.05 -1.01 -11.11
CA GLY A 478 12.33 -0.73 -12.52
C GLY A 478 13.25 0.47 -12.66
N LEU A 479 12.73 1.63 -13.03
CA LEU A 479 13.48 2.86 -13.20
C LEU A 479 13.53 3.71 -11.92
N ALA A 480 12.79 3.35 -10.86
CA ALA A 480 12.69 4.14 -9.62
C ALA A 480 12.24 5.59 -9.87
N CYS A 481 11.17 5.76 -10.66
CA CYS A 481 10.53 7.05 -10.92
C CYS A 481 9.00 6.96 -10.69
N PRO A 482 8.54 6.56 -9.50
CA PRO A 482 7.12 6.27 -9.24
C PRO A 482 6.22 7.50 -9.42
N GLU A 483 6.72 8.72 -9.22
CA GLU A 483 5.96 9.96 -9.45
C GLU A 483 5.52 10.13 -10.90
N LEU A 484 6.29 9.62 -11.86
CA LEU A 484 5.94 9.67 -13.29
C LEU A 484 4.81 8.69 -13.65
N SER A 485 4.43 7.78 -12.73
CA SER A 485 3.27 6.92 -12.90
C SER A 485 1.94 7.64 -12.58
N ILE A 486 1.98 8.76 -11.84
CA ILE A 486 0.77 9.53 -11.48
C ILE A 486 0.11 10.13 -12.74
N PRO A 487 0.82 10.82 -13.65
CA PRO A 487 0.22 11.30 -14.90
C PRO A 487 -0.31 10.17 -15.78
N GLN A 488 0.25 8.96 -15.67
CA GLN A 488 -0.25 7.81 -16.41
C GLN A 488 -1.58 7.31 -15.84
N ALA A 489 -1.72 7.26 -14.52
CA ALA A 489 -2.98 6.95 -13.85
C ALA A 489 -4.07 8.02 -14.08
N GLU A 490 -3.68 9.30 -14.15
CA GLU A 490 -4.59 10.38 -14.55
C GLU A 490 -5.03 10.23 -16.00
N GLY A 491 -4.11 9.88 -16.91
CA GLY A 491 -4.42 9.59 -18.30
C GLY A 491 -5.26 8.31 -18.52
N LEU A 492 -5.30 7.41 -17.53
CA LEU A 492 -6.22 6.27 -17.46
C LEU A 492 -7.59 6.62 -16.84
N GLU A 493 -7.75 7.85 -16.36
CA GLU A 493 -8.90 8.28 -15.55
C GLU A 493 -9.20 7.33 -14.38
N MET A 494 -8.16 6.88 -13.66
CA MET A 494 -8.36 5.99 -12.51
C MET A 494 -9.26 6.63 -11.47
N LYS A 495 -10.42 6.00 -11.21
CA LYS A 495 -11.44 6.41 -10.24
C LYS A 495 -11.42 5.53 -8.99
N GLN A 496 -12.06 6.01 -7.93
CA GLN A 496 -12.24 5.39 -6.60
C GLN A 496 -11.80 3.91 -6.49
N LEU A 497 -12.64 2.96 -6.94
CA LEU A 497 -12.39 1.51 -6.77
C LEU A 497 -11.19 0.99 -7.57
N LEU A 498 -10.83 1.63 -8.69
CA LEU A 498 -9.65 1.22 -9.46
C LEU A 498 -8.36 1.45 -8.68
N PHE A 499 -8.31 2.41 -7.74
CA PHE A 499 -7.15 2.55 -6.87
C PHE A 499 -7.00 1.39 -5.88
N VAL A 500 -8.09 0.71 -5.52
CA VAL A 500 -8.03 -0.48 -4.68
C VAL A 500 -7.36 -1.64 -5.42
N SER A 501 -7.67 -1.82 -6.71
CA SER A 501 -7.13 -2.92 -7.51
C SER A 501 -5.80 -2.61 -8.20
N LEU A 502 -5.63 -1.39 -8.73
CA LEU A 502 -4.48 -0.98 -9.54
C LEU A 502 -3.56 0.02 -8.83
N GLY A 503 -3.88 0.44 -7.60
CA GLY A 503 -3.03 1.37 -6.84
C GLY A 503 -1.63 0.83 -6.56
N HIS A 504 -1.47 -0.49 -6.56
CA HIS A 504 -0.18 -1.18 -6.41
C HIS A 504 0.86 -0.83 -7.50
N MET A 505 0.40 -0.28 -8.64
CA MET A 505 1.27 0.18 -9.73
C MET A 505 2.03 1.46 -9.38
N ILE A 506 1.54 2.23 -8.40
CA ILE A 506 2.15 3.48 -7.93
C ILE A 506 2.68 3.29 -6.50
N VAL A 507 1.87 2.68 -5.62
CA VAL A 507 2.19 2.45 -4.22
C VAL A 507 2.73 1.04 -4.07
N SER A 508 3.97 0.91 -3.62
CA SER A 508 4.62 -0.37 -3.36
C SER A 508 5.40 -0.34 -2.04
N PRO A 509 5.65 -1.52 -1.42
CA PRO A 509 6.47 -1.59 -0.21
C PRO A 509 7.88 -1.07 -0.46
N GLY A 510 8.26 0.02 0.20
CA GLY A 510 9.60 0.62 0.08
C GLY A 510 9.65 2.06 0.60
N PRO A 511 10.86 2.68 0.63
CA PRO A 511 11.07 4.04 1.14
C PRO A 511 10.57 5.13 0.18
N LEU A 512 9.33 4.99 -0.33
CA LEU A 512 8.78 5.85 -1.39
C LEU A 512 8.65 7.31 -0.94
N LEU A 513 7.99 7.55 0.19
CA LEU A 513 7.84 8.92 0.71
C LEU A 513 9.19 9.49 1.15
N THR A 514 10.10 8.68 1.66
CA THR A 514 11.44 9.12 2.03
C THR A 514 12.23 9.66 0.81
N LEU A 515 12.09 9.00 -0.34
CA LEU A 515 12.85 9.33 -1.55
C LEU A 515 12.16 10.38 -2.44
N TRP A 516 10.83 10.48 -2.43
CA TRP A 516 10.06 11.29 -3.38
C TRP A 516 8.94 12.15 -2.74
N ALA A 517 8.85 12.27 -1.41
CA ALA A 517 7.94 13.23 -0.79
C ALA A 517 8.54 14.64 -0.86
N ASN A 518 8.25 15.37 -1.93
CA ASN A 518 8.55 16.80 -1.99
C ASN A 518 7.43 17.58 -1.28
N PRO A 519 7.69 18.22 -0.11
CA PRO A 519 6.81 19.27 0.38
C PRO A 519 6.91 20.43 -0.60
N SER A 520 5.77 20.85 -1.14
CA SER A 520 5.68 21.93 -2.12
C SER A 520 6.54 23.11 -1.67
N THR A 521 7.56 23.46 -2.44
CA THR A 521 8.33 24.68 -2.19
C THR A 521 7.35 25.85 -2.28
N THR A 522 7.17 26.59 -1.19
CA THR A 522 6.28 27.75 -1.09
C THR A 522 6.65 28.90 -2.05
N ASN A 523 7.69 28.73 -2.88
CA ASN A 523 8.18 29.69 -3.86
C ASN A 523 8.15 29.18 -5.31
N ALA A 524 7.54 28.02 -5.61
CA ALA A 524 7.26 27.66 -7.00
C ALA A 524 6.22 28.64 -7.55
N GLN A 525 6.69 29.54 -8.42
CA GLN A 525 5.87 30.50 -9.16
C GLN A 525 4.62 29.80 -9.71
N GLN A 526 3.48 30.46 -9.52
CA GLN A 526 2.16 30.07 -10.03
C GLN A 526 2.27 29.63 -11.50
N GLY A 527 2.31 28.33 -11.75
CA GLY A 527 2.53 27.80 -13.11
C GLY A 527 2.59 26.29 -13.28
N ALA A 528 3.03 25.50 -12.28
CA ALA A 528 3.07 24.04 -12.38
C ALA A 528 2.38 23.36 -11.18
N SER A 529 1.05 23.26 -11.27
CA SER A 529 0.18 22.54 -10.34
C SER A 529 0.28 21.02 -10.55
N GLY A 530 1.46 20.43 -10.35
CA GLY A 530 1.64 18.97 -10.41
C GLY A 530 1.27 18.28 -9.10
N VAL A 531 0.55 17.16 -9.17
CA VAL A 531 0.29 16.28 -8.01
C VAL A 531 1.60 15.61 -7.60
N THR A 532 2.10 15.89 -6.39
CA THR A 532 3.30 15.23 -5.84
C THR A 532 2.95 13.87 -5.24
N LEU A 533 3.94 12.98 -5.07
CA LEU A 533 3.72 11.67 -4.46
C LEU A 533 3.11 11.77 -3.05
N LEU A 534 3.54 12.75 -2.25
CA LEU A 534 2.96 13.00 -0.93
C LEU A 534 1.47 13.36 -1.01
N THR A 535 1.10 14.29 -1.90
CA THR A 535 -0.32 14.67 -2.08
C THR A 535 -1.16 13.52 -2.62
N PHE A 536 -0.55 12.63 -3.42
CA PHE A 536 -1.21 11.42 -3.90
C PHE A 536 -1.50 10.41 -2.77
N PHE A 537 -0.53 10.17 -1.87
CA PHE A 537 -0.75 9.32 -0.69
C PHE A 537 -1.84 9.91 0.22
N GLN A 538 -1.82 11.22 0.46
CA GLN A 538 -2.88 11.91 1.23
C GLN A 538 -4.26 11.75 0.58
N ARG A 539 -4.34 11.85 -0.75
CA ARG A 539 -5.59 11.63 -1.50
C ARG A 539 -6.09 10.19 -1.36
N LEU A 540 -5.21 9.19 -1.44
CA LEU A 540 -5.57 7.78 -1.25
C LEU A 540 -6.00 7.48 0.19
N HIS A 541 -5.36 8.12 1.18
CA HIS A 541 -5.78 8.05 2.58
C HIS A 541 -7.21 8.58 2.77
N ALA A 542 -7.52 9.76 2.20
CA ALA A 542 -8.88 10.31 2.24
C ALA A 542 -9.89 9.40 1.53
N LEU A 543 -9.53 8.87 0.35
CA LEU A 543 -10.36 7.96 -0.44
C LEU A 543 -10.71 6.66 0.31
N SER A 544 -9.79 6.16 1.14
CA SER A 544 -10.03 4.99 1.98
C SER A 544 -11.24 5.20 2.90
N GLY A 545 -11.37 6.38 3.51
CA GLY A 545 -12.49 6.69 4.40
C GLY A 545 -13.82 6.80 3.64
N THR A 546 -13.83 7.51 2.52
CA THR A 546 -15.05 7.74 1.73
C THR A 546 -15.56 6.45 1.09
N SER A 547 -14.67 5.63 0.53
CA SER A 547 -15.06 4.38 -0.16
C SER A 547 -15.73 3.37 0.79
N VAL A 548 -15.23 3.27 2.03
CA VAL A 548 -15.83 2.41 3.06
C VAL A 548 -17.22 2.95 3.47
N SER A 549 -17.33 4.26 3.70
CA SER A 549 -18.62 4.88 4.05
C SER A 549 -19.67 4.70 2.94
N GLU A 550 -19.30 4.89 1.67
CA GLU A 550 -20.19 4.71 0.52
C GLU A 550 -20.68 3.24 0.40
N ALA A 551 -19.79 2.27 0.63
CA ALA A 551 -20.15 0.85 0.64
C ALA A 551 -21.10 0.50 1.80
N GLU A 552 -20.85 1.03 2.99
CA GLU A 552 -21.73 0.87 4.16
C GLU A 552 -23.12 1.51 3.95
N GLU A 553 -23.22 2.61 3.20
CA GLU A 553 -24.50 3.22 2.81
C GLU A 553 -25.27 2.37 1.79
N CYS A 554 -24.56 1.74 0.85
CA CYS A 554 -25.15 0.79 -0.08
C CYS A 554 -25.72 -0.44 0.65
N LEU A 555 -25.03 -0.91 1.69
CA LEU A 555 -25.54 -1.96 2.58
C LEU A 555 -26.84 -1.54 3.27
N VAL A 556 -26.89 -0.32 3.82
CA VAL A 556 -28.11 0.24 4.42
C VAL A 556 -29.26 0.33 3.39
N ALA A 557 -28.96 0.76 2.17
CA ALA A 557 -29.96 0.82 1.10
C ALA A 557 -30.49 -0.57 0.72
N ALA A 558 -29.66 -1.61 0.76
CA ALA A 558 -30.06 -2.99 0.45
C ALA A 558 -31.10 -3.53 1.44
N TYR A 559 -30.89 -3.30 2.75
CA TYR A 559 -31.88 -3.68 3.79
C TYR A 559 -33.22 -2.96 3.59
N ARG A 560 -33.20 -1.67 3.22
CA ARG A 560 -34.41 -0.88 2.99
C ARG A 560 -35.15 -1.30 1.71
N ARG A 561 -34.43 -1.69 0.67
CA ARG A 561 -34.98 -2.11 -0.65
C ARG A 561 -35.32 -3.60 -0.75
N ARG A 562 -35.17 -4.37 0.34
CA ARG A 562 -35.44 -5.82 0.40
C ARG A 562 -34.57 -6.69 -0.52
N VAL A 563 -33.36 -6.25 -0.85
CA VAL A 563 -32.43 -7.00 -1.71
C VAL A 563 -31.59 -7.96 -0.85
N TYR A 564 -32.24 -8.95 -0.25
CA TYR A 564 -31.64 -9.76 0.81
C TYR A 564 -30.52 -10.70 0.34
N THR A 565 -30.59 -11.20 -0.89
CA THR A 565 -29.55 -12.08 -1.47
C THR A 565 -28.20 -11.38 -1.65
N LYS A 566 -28.20 -10.04 -1.75
CA LYS A 566 -26.99 -9.23 -1.93
C LYS A 566 -26.39 -8.69 -0.63
N ILE A 567 -27.07 -8.86 0.50
CA ILE A 567 -26.59 -8.33 1.78
C ILE A 567 -25.27 -8.99 2.18
N GLY A 568 -25.14 -10.31 2.06
CA GLY A 568 -23.88 -11.01 2.33
C GLY A 568 -22.74 -10.52 1.42
N GLU A 569 -23.02 -10.32 0.13
CA GLU A 569 -22.04 -9.76 -0.83
C GLU A 569 -21.63 -8.33 -0.48
N PHE A 570 -22.58 -7.46 -0.13
CA PHE A 570 -22.31 -6.07 0.24
C PHE A 570 -21.56 -5.95 1.56
N THR A 571 -21.89 -6.78 2.55
CA THR A 571 -21.13 -6.86 3.80
C THR A 571 -19.71 -7.30 3.54
N LYS A 572 -19.51 -8.37 2.76
CA LYS A 572 -18.16 -8.83 2.36
C LYS A 572 -17.39 -7.77 1.58
N PHE A 573 -18.05 -7.03 0.69
CA PHE A 573 -17.43 -5.95 -0.07
C PHE A 573 -16.99 -4.79 0.82
N ALA A 574 -17.86 -4.33 1.73
CA ALA A 574 -17.52 -3.29 2.70
C ALA A 574 -16.37 -3.71 3.62
N GLU A 575 -16.39 -4.96 4.10
CA GLU A 575 -15.27 -5.54 4.86
C GLU A 575 -13.99 -5.58 4.03
N THR A 576 -14.05 -6.08 2.80
CA THR A 576 -12.88 -6.11 1.90
C THR A 576 -12.25 -4.73 1.73
N LEU A 577 -13.06 -3.68 1.53
CA LEU A 577 -12.57 -2.30 1.43
C LEU A 577 -11.94 -1.80 2.73
N LYS A 578 -12.51 -2.17 3.89
CA LYS A 578 -12.00 -1.79 5.21
C LYS A 578 -10.60 -2.36 5.47
N TYR A 579 -10.31 -3.53 4.92
CA TYR A 579 -9.08 -4.29 5.08
C TYR A 579 -8.20 -4.32 3.82
N ALA A 580 -8.47 -3.49 2.81
CA ALA A 580 -7.72 -3.47 1.57
C ALA A 580 -6.24 -3.12 1.80
N ASP A 581 -5.36 -3.88 1.16
CA ASP A 581 -3.90 -3.80 1.28
C ASP A 581 -3.34 -2.41 0.96
N VAL A 582 -3.72 -1.81 -0.17
CA VAL A 582 -3.23 -0.49 -0.58
C VAL A 582 -3.63 0.60 0.43
N PHE A 583 -4.82 0.52 1.04
CA PHE A 583 -5.27 1.49 2.02
C PHE A 583 -4.52 1.37 3.34
N LEU A 584 -4.26 0.14 3.80
CA LEU A 584 -3.47 -0.08 5.00
C LEU A 584 -2.00 0.30 4.79
N LEU A 585 -1.44 0.02 3.60
CA LEU A 585 -0.08 0.42 3.23
C LEU A 585 0.07 1.95 3.21
N VAL A 586 -0.82 2.68 2.53
CA VAL A 586 -0.78 4.14 2.46
C VAL A 586 -0.90 4.78 3.85
N ARG A 587 -1.83 4.30 4.69
CA ARG A 587 -2.00 4.78 6.07
C ARG A 587 -0.70 4.61 6.87
N MET A 588 -0.11 3.43 6.81
CA MET A 588 1.09 3.13 7.58
C MET A 588 2.32 3.89 7.06
N GLU A 589 2.50 4.00 5.74
CA GLU A 589 3.61 4.76 5.15
C GLU A 589 3.55 6.26 5.48
N LEU A 590 2.35 6.87 5.46
CA LEU A 590 2.17 8.27 5.87
C LEU A 590 2.54 8.49 7.34
N VAL A 591 2.01 7.64 8.22
CA VAL A 591 2.30 7.70 9.66
C VAL A 591 3.79 7.49 9.94
N TYR A 592 4.38 6.49 9.28
CA TYR A 592 5.80 6.20 9.40
C TYR A 592 6.67 7.38 8.96
N TRP A 593 6.41 7.93 7.78
CA TRP A 593 7.16 9.06 7.24
C TRP A 593 7.08 10.28 8.17
N GLN A 594 5.88 10.60 8.68
CA GLN A 594 5.65 11.73 9.60
C GLN A 594 6.36 11.58 10.97
N ILE A 595 6.55 10.34 11.44
CA ILE A 595 7.11 10.05 12.77
C ILE A 595 8.61 9.73 12.73
N ALA A 596 9.06 8.92 11.79
CA ALA A 596 10.42 8.37 11.80
C ALA A 596 11.39 9.09 10.86
N VAL A 597 10.88 9.80 9.84
CA VAL A 597 11.70 10.40 8.78
C VAL A 597 11.71 11.92 8.88
N VAL A 598 10.54 12.54 8.92
CA VAL A 598 10.35 14.01 8.93
C VAL A 598 10.98 14.70 10.15
N PRO A 599 10.79 14.22 11.40
CA PRO A 599 11.28 14.95 12.57
C PRO A 599 12.82 15.03 12.59
N ASP A 600 13.34 16.23 12.86
CA ASP A 600 14.78 16.42 13.07
C ASP A 600 15.19 16.23 14.51
N ASP A 601 14.27 16.50 15.44
CA ASP A 601 14.45 16.35 16.87
C ASP A 601 13.18 15.81 17.55
N PHE A 602 13.33 15.54 18.86
CA PHE A 602 12.24 15.06 19.68
C PHE A 602 11.09 16.07 19.85
N ASP A 603 11.38 17.37 19.80
CA ASP A 603 10.37 18.41 20.01
C ASP A 603 9.39 18.45 18.81
N ILE A 604 9.89 18.36 17.57
CA ILE A 604 9.08 18.24 16.34
C ILE A 604 8.30 16.91 16.33
N LEU A 605 8.92 15.81 16.79
CA LEU A 605 8.25 14.51 16.89
C LEU A 605 6.98 14.62 17.76
N LEU A 606 7.07 15.27 18.93
CA LEU A 606 5.93 15.42 19.85
C LEU A 606 4.74 16.13 19.21
N GLU A 607 4.97 17.11 18.34
CA GLU A 607 3.90 17.81 17.60
C GLU A 607 3.16 16.87 16.64
N ASN A 608 3.88 15.94 16.01
CA ASN A 608 3.33 15.02 15.00
C ASN A 608 2.60 13.80 15.60
N LEU A 609 2.89 13.41 16.84
CA LEU A 609 2.36 12.17 17.45
C LEU A 609 0.83 12.15 17.63
N GLY A 610 0.19 13.32 17.79
CA GLY A 610 -1.24 13.40 18.14
C GLY A 610 -2.17 12.81 17.08
N GLY A 611 -1.95 13.12 15.80
CA GLY A 611 -2.74 12.56 14.69
C GLY A 611 -2.40 11.10 14.39
N ALA A 612 -1.12 10.75 14.54
CA ALA A 612 -0.59 9.45 14.20
C ALA A 612 -1.05 8.31 15.14
N SER A 613 -1.28 8.59 16.43
CA SER A 613 -1.74 7.57 17.40
C SER A 613 -3.06 6.91 16.99
N LYS A 614 -4.01 7.71 16.49
CA LYS A 614 -5.34 7.20 16.06
C LYS A 614 -5.22 6.30 14.84
N GLU A 615 -4.40 6.70 13.87
CA GLU A 615 -4.16 5.91 12.66
C GLU A 615 -3.41 4.61 12.99
N LEU A 616 -2.46 4.67 13.92
CA LEU A 616 -1.73 3.49 14.40
C LEU A 616 -2.65 2.44 15.03
N GLU A 617 -3.56 2.85 15.91
CA GLU A 617 -4.57 1.98 16.52
C GLU A 617 -5.53 1.39 15.47
N LEU A 618 -5.93 2.21 14.49
CA LEU A 618 -6.78 1.76 13.40
C LEU A 618 -6.10 0.67 12.56
N VAL A 619 -4.86 0.89 12.12
CA VAL A 619 -4.10 -0.10 11.33
C VAL A 619 -3.83 -1.35 12.16
N ALA A 620 -3.45 -1.20 13.43
CA ALA A 620 -3.24 -2.28 14.38
C ALA A 620 -4.45 -3.22 14.50
N SER A 621 -5.66 -2.66 14.57
CA SER A 621 -6.90 -3.44 14.69
C SER A 621 -7.30 -4.17 13.40
N ARG A 622 -6.67 -3.84 12.26
CA ARG A 622 -7.08 -4.29 10.93
C ARG A 622 -6.07 -5.21 10.24
N ILE A 623 -4.79 -5.11 10.59
CA ILE A 623 -3.70 -5.79 9.87
C ILE A 623 -3.86 -7.32 9.81
N ASP A 624 -4.44 -7.95 10.83
CA ASP A 624 -4.60 -9.41 10.86
C ASP A 624 -5.68 -9.93 9.90
N LYS A 625 -6.55 -9.05 9.40
CA LYS A 625 -7.60 -9.37 8.42
C LYS A 625 -7.35 -8.75 7.05
N ILE A 626 -6.13 -8.26 6.78
CA ILE A 626 -5.74 -7.63 5.51
C ILE A 626 -6.09 -8.50 4.30
N VAL A 627 -6.58 -7.88 3.23
CA VAL A 627 -7.02 -8.55 2.00
C VAL A 627 -6.19 -8.07 0.81
N ASP A 628 -5.67 -9.01 0.00
CA ASP A 628 -5.02 -8.70 -1.27
C ASP A 628 -6.07 -8.32 -2.32
N CYS A 629 -6.16 -7.04 -2.66
CA CYS A 629 -7.11 -6.55 -3.65
C CYS A 629 -6.50 -6.32 -5.03
N ARG A 630 -5.20 -6.62 -5.21
CA ARG A 630 -4.44 -6.27 -6.41
C ARG A 630 -4.90 -7.07 -7.62
N ASP A 631 -5.14 -6.38 -8.72
CA ASP A 631 -5.55 -7.00 -9.99
C ASP A 631 -4.40 -7.00 -11.01
N PHE A 632 -3.89 -8.20 -11.29
CA PHE A 632 -2.82 -8.44 -12.26
C PHE A 632 -3.34 -8.87 -13.65
N SER A 633 -4.67 -8.98 -13.82
CA SER A 633 -5.31 -9.46 -15.04
C SER A 633 -5.69 -8.37 -16.04
N VAL A 634 -5.55 -7.10 -15.66
CA VAL A 634 -6.00 -5.94 -16.47
C VAL A 634 -5.29 -5.82 -17.81
N SER A 635 -4.00 -6.14 -17.88
CA SER A 635 -3.26 -6.17 -19.14
C SER A 635 -3.24 -7.60 -19.69
N GLN A 636 -3.70 -7.77 -20.93
CA GLN A 636 -3.68 -9.08 -21.58
C GLN A 636 -2.23 -9.55 -21.71
N ASN A 637 -1.92 -10.65 -21.02
CA ASN A 637 -0.59 -11.22 -21.02
C ASN A 637 -0.59 -12.52 -21.83
N PHE A 638 0.08 -12.50 -22.98
CA PHE A 638 0.36 -13.68 -23.79
C PHE A 638 1.72 -14.28 -23.47
N ASP A 639 2.45 -13.75 -22.48
CA ASP A 639 3.65 -14.38 -21.98
C ASP A 639 3.30 -15.76 -21.39
N PRO A 640 4.21 -16.75 -21.48
CA PRO A 640 3.95 -18.08 -20.96
C PRO A 640 3.55 -17.99 -19.48
N PRO A 641 2.51 -18.74 -19.04
CA PRO A 641 2.09 -18.68 -17.64
C PRO A 641 3.30 -18.97 -16.74
N PRO A 642 3.53 -18.13 -15.70
CA PRO A 642 4.62 -18.36 -14.76
C PRO A 642 4.42 -19.73 -14.13
N GLU A 643 5.50 -20.51 -14.02
CA GLU A 643 5.42 -21.88 -13.50
C GLU A 643 4.98 -21.94 -12.03
N ASN A 644 5.00 -20.80 -11.31
CA ASN A 644 4.74 -20.69 -9.88
C ASN A 644 3.60 -19.71 -9.55
N HIS A 645 2.44 -20.26 -9.11
CA HIS A 645 1.34 -19.49 -8.51
C HIS A 645 1.71 -18.79 -7.18
N VAL A 646 2.83 -19.18 -6.57
CA VAL A 646 3.35 -18.67 -5.29
C VAL A 646 3.83 -17.21 -5.36
N THR A 647 3.99 -16.66 -6.57
CA THR A 647 4.56 -15.31 -6.77
C THR A 647 3.68 -14.18 -6.22
N GLN A 648 2.36 -14.24 -6.44
CA GLN A 648 1.43 -13.26 -5.89
C GLN A 648 1.35 -13.35 -4.36
N GLU A 649 1.25 -14.57 -3.82
CA GLU A 649 1.19 -14.83 -2.38
C GLU A 649 2.46 -14.32 -1.68
N ASN A 650 3.64 -14.58 -2.25
CA ASN A 650 4.92 -14.07 -1.73
C ASN A 650 5.00 -12.54 -1.75
N SER A 651 4.54 -11.92 -2.85
CA SER A 651 4.46 -10.47 -3.00
C SER A 651 3.49 -9.84 -1.99
N PHE A 652 2.36 -10.49 -1.73
CA PHE A 652 1.41 -10.06 -0.71
C PHE A 652 2.00 -10.21 0.70
N ALA A 653 2.61 -11.36 1.00
CA ALA A 653 3.26 -11.61 2.27
C ALA A 653 4.39 -10.60 2.54
N HIS A 654 5.12 -10.16 1.51
CA HIS A 654 6.11 -9.07 1.61
C HIS A 654 5.46 -7.74 1.98
N THR A 655 4.32 -7.40 1.37
CA THR A 655 3.53 -6.21 1.70
C THR A 655 3.08 -6.22 3.16
N VAL A 656 2.52 -7.35 3.65
CA VAL A 656 2.09 -7.49 5.04
C VAL A 656 3.29 -7.36 6.00
N ARG A 657 4.41 -8.03 5.71
CA ARG A 657 5.65 -7.92 6.52
C ARG A 657 6.15 -6.48 6.58
N TRP A 658 6.10 -5.76 5.47
CA TRP A 658 6.50 -4.36 5.40
C TRP A 658 5.61 -3.45 6.27
N ILE A 659 4.28 -3.59 6.19
CA ILE A 659 3.35 -2.83 7.04
C ILE A 659 3.61 -3.13 8.53
N ARG A 660 3.82 -4.40 8.90
CA ARG A 660 4.13 -4.78 10.28
C ARG A 660 5.45 -4.20 10.78
N LEU A 661 6.50 -4.21 9.96
CA LEU A 661 7.78 -3.56 10.28
C LEU A 661 7.57 -2.08 10.59
N ARG A 662 6.90 -1.33 9.69
CA ARG A 662 6.64 0.11 9.89
C ARG A 662 5.82 0.37 11.15
N MET A 663 4.80 -0.46 11.40
CA MET A 663 3.94 -0.36 12.58
C MET A 663 4.74 -0.56 13.88
N ILE A 664 5.60 -1.59 13.93
CA ILE A 664 6.48 -1.85 15.09
C ILE A 664 7.42 -0.69 15.33
N THR A 665 8.07 -0.14 14.29
CA THR A 665 8.94 1.04 14.47
C THR A 665 8.18 2.22 15.07
N VAL A 666 7.01 2.54 14.52
CA VAL A 666 6.22 3.69 15.00
C VAL A 666 5.75 3.48 16.44
N ARG A 667 5.29 2.26 16.78
CA ARG A 667 4.94 1.92 18.17
C ARG A 667 6.14 2.06 19.10
N ALA A 668 7.30 1.54 18.72
CA ALA A 668 8.51 1.64 19.52
C ALA A 668 8.89 3.11 19.79
N ILE A 669 8.85 3.98 18.77
CA ILE A 669 9.09 5.43 18.92
C ILE A 669 8.06 6.07 19.88
N TYR A 670 6.78 5.72 19.72
CA TYR A 670 5.71 6.21 20.59
C TYR A 670 5.92 5.79 22.06
N GLN A 671 6.25 4.52 22.31
CA GLN A 671 6.50 4.02 23.66
C GLN A 671 7.76 4.63 24.28
N CYS A 672 8.84 4.77 23.49
CA CYS A 672 10.05 5.48 23.90
C CYS A 672 9.75 6.93 24.29
N THR A 673 8.80 7.58 23.64
CA THR A 673 8.35 8.94 24.01
C THR A 673 7.67 8.96 25.38
N GLN A 674 6.80 7.99 25.68
CA GLN A 674 6.18 7.88 27.02
C GLN A 674 7.23 7.64 28.11
N LEU A 675 8.20 6.76 27.85
CA LEU A 675 9.32 6.50 28.77
C LEU A 675 10.20 7.73 29.01
N LEU A 676 10.50 8.48 27.94
CA LEU A 676 11.28 9.71 28.03
C LEU A 676 10.59 10.74 28.92
N MET A 677 9.29 10.99 28.71
CA MET A 677 8.53 11.96 29.49
C MET A 677 8.50 11.59 30.98
N SER A 678 8.43 10.29 31.31
CA SER A 678 8.53 9.81 32.69
C SER A 678 9.96 9.98 33.25
N SER A 679 10.97 9.64 32.46
CA SER A 679 12.38 9.72 32.84
C SER A 679 12.84 11.15 33.15
N VAL A 680 12.38 12.13 32.35
CA VAL A 680 12.67 13.56 32.59
C VAL A 680 12.09 14.01 33.94
N LYS A 681 10.84 13.65 34.25
CA LYS A 681 10.21 13.96 35.55
C LYS A 681 10.97 13.32 36.72
N LEU A 682 11.33 12.04 36.60
CA LEU A 682 12.08 11.32 37.62
C LEU A 682 13.44 11.98 37.88
N SER A 683 14.15 12.36 36.82
CA SER A 683 15.43 13.05 36.91
C SER A 683 15.31 14.40 37.62
N GLU A 684 14.30 15.21 37.30
CA GLU A 684 14.03 16.48 37.98
C GLU A 684 13.67 16.30 39.46
N HIS A 685 12.85 15.31 39.79
CA HIS A 685 12.52 14.99 41.18
C HIS A 685 13.74 14.56 41.99
N LEU A 686 14.65 13.77 41.41
CA LEU A 686 15.90 13.35 42.06
C LEU A 686 16.88 14.52 42.27
N LEU A 687 16.90 15.50 41.37
CA LEU A 687 17.74 16.70 41.50
C LEU A 687 17.20 17.69 42.57
N ASN A 688 15.88 17.73 42.76
CA ASN A 688 15.20 18.69 43.64
C ASN A 688 14.91 18.17 45.07
N SER A 689 14.84 16.85 45.28
CA SER A 689 14.50 16.27 46.59
C SER A 689 15.65 16.40 47.61
N ASN A 690 15.31 16.79 48.84
CA ASN A 690 16.26 16.94 49.97
C ASN A 690 16.27 15.73 50.92
N ASP A 691 15.36 14.76 50.75
CA ASP A 691 15.11 13.72 51.75
C ASP A 691 15.77 12.36 51.42
N GLN A 692 16.58 11.88 52.37
CA GLN A 692 17.14 10.53 52.41
C GLN A 692 16.09 9.41 52.67
N GLN A 693 14.79 9.70 52.56
CA GLN A 693 13.68 8.75 52.73
C GLN A 693 12.82 8.54 51.46
N ALA A 694 13.34 8.86 50.27
CA ALA A 694 12.65 8.64 48.98
C ALA A 694 12.57 7.16 48.52
N SER A 695 12.59 6.20 49.46
CA SER A 695 12.53 4.76 49.15
C SER A 695 11.12 4.16 49.16
N VAL A 696 10.07 4.90 49.53
CA VAL A 696 8.77 4.28 49.88
C VAL A 696 7.57 4.66 49.01
N LYS A 697 7.72 5.42 47.91
CA LYS A 697 6.73 5.41 46.80
C LYS A 697 7.31 6.10 45.57
N ARG A 698 8.14 5.37 44.81
CA ARG A 698 8.35 5.65 43.39
C ARG A 698 7.00 5.35 42.72
N GLU A 699 6.07 6.31 42.72
CA GLU A 699 4.78 6.12 42.04
C GLU A 699 5.09 5.78 40.58
N SER A 700 4.87 4.52 40.22
CA SER A 700 5.08 4.01 38.88
C SER A 700 4.15 4.78 37.95
N ASP A 701 4.71 5.64 37.11
CA ASP A 701 3.95 6.28 36.04
C ASP A 701 3.28 5.16 35.23
N SER A 702 1.96 5.02 35.38
CA SER A 702 1.19 3.94 34.76
C SER A 702 1.43 3.84 33.25
N ARG A 703 1.71 4.98 32.60
CA ARG A 703 2.04 5.04 31.17
C ARG A 703 3.41 4.47 30.87
N ALA A 704 4.40 4.71 31.72
CA ALA A 704 5.74 4.16 31.56
C ALA A 704 5.73 2.63 31.74
N PHE A 705 4.98 2.13 32.73
CA PHE A 705 4.83 0.69 32.93
C PHE A 705 4.16 0.01 31.72
N GLU A 706 3.07 0.58 31.20
CA GLU A 706 2.42 0.05 29.99
C GLU A 706 3.34 0.14 28.77
N ALA A 707 4.10 1.23 28.63
CA ALA A 707 5.08 1.39 27.57
C ALA A 707 6.18 0.30 27.60
N MET A 708 6.71 -0.03 28.80
CA MET A 708 7.69 -1.11 28.95
C MET A 708 7.12 -2.46 28.52
N LYS A 709 5.88 -2.77 28.93
CA LYS A 709 5.20 -4.01 28.55
C LYS A 709 4.95 -4.08 27.04
N GLN A 710 4.50 -2.98 26.44
CA GLN A 710 4.25 -2.94 25.00
C GLN A 710 5.54 -3.08 24.19
N LEU A 711 6.65 -2.49 24.63
CA LEU A 711 7.96 -2.68 23.99
C LEU A 711 8.44 -4.13 24.02
N GLN A 712 8.16 -4.88 25.09
CA GLN A 712 8.47 -6.31 25.15
C GLN A 712 7.64 -7.10 24.13
N ILE A 713 6.35 -6.81 24.02
CA ILE A 713 5.47 -7.44 23.01
C ILE A 713 5.94 -7.12 21.59
N ASP A 714 6.32 -5.87 21.33
CA ASP A 714 6.77 -5.44 20.02
C ASP A 714 8.16 -6.05 19.66
N ASP A 715 9.03 -6.33 20.63
CA ASP A 715 10.30 -7.05 20.46
C ASP A 715 10.09 -8.54 20.10
N GLU A 716 9.13 -9.20 20.75
CA GLU A 716 8.69 -10.56 20.39
C GLU A 716 8.15 -10.60 18.96
N LEU A 717 7.26 -9.67 18.60
CA LEU A 717 6.71 -9.56 17.24
C LEU A 717 7.78 -9.27 16.18
N LEU A 718 8.78 -8.43 16.51
CA LEU A 718 9.91 -8.15 15.62
C LEU A 718 10.74 -9.42 15.40
N THR A 719 10.97 -10.20 16.45
CA THR A 719 11.67 -11.49 16.38
C THR A 719 10.93 -12.51 15.52
N ASP A 720 9.61 -12.57 15.63
CA ASP A 720 8.76 -13.43 14.78
C ASP A 720 8.83 -13.03 13.31
N LEU A 721 8.83 -11.72 12.99
CA LEU A 721 9.00 -11.24 11.61
C LEU A 721 10.36 -11.62 11.03
N ILE A 722 11.40 -11.56 11.85
CA ILE A 722 12.76 -11.94 11.47
C ILE A 722 12.82 -13.42 11.09
N GLN A 723 12.19 -14.30 11.88
CA GLN A 723 12.13 -15.74 11.60
C GLN A 723 11.40 -16.08 10.28
N GLN A 724 10.51 -15.21 9.81
CA GLN A 724 9.83 -15.34 8.51
C GLN A 724 10.70 -14.91 7.32
N THR A 725 11.92 -14.43 7.55
CA THR A 725 12.87 -14.01 6.51
C THR A 725 14.09 -14.93 6.44
N ASP A 726 14.50 -15.28 5.22
CA ASP A 726 15.67 -16.14 4.98
C ASP A 726 16.98 -15.42 5.36
N ASP A 727 17.72 -16.01 6.30
CA ASP A 727 18.96 -15.46 6.84
C ASP A 727 20.10 -15.32 5.81
N SER A 728 20.11 -16.19 4.79
CA SER A 728 21.20 -16.26 3.82
C SER A 728 21.22 -15.12 2.80
N THR A 729 20.17 -14.30 2.69
CA THR A 729 20.04 -13.33 1.58
C THR A 729 21.03 -12.17 1.65
N LEU A 730 21.40 -11.71 2.85
CA LEU A 730 22.31 -10.57 3.04
C LEU A 730 23.79 -10.96 3.04
N SER A 731 24.10 -12.19 3.44
CA SER A 731 25.47 -12.72 3.45
C SER A 731 25.88 -13.39 2.13
N ALA A 732 24.92 -13.69 1.25
CA ALA A 732 25.19 -14.35 -0.03
C ALA A 732 25.99 -13.47 -1.03
N PRO A 733 25.76 -12.16 -1.15
CA PRO A 733 26.53 -11.31 -2.06
C PRO A 733 28.00 -11.22 -1.64
N LYS A 734 28.91 -11.30 -2.62
CA LYS A 734 30.36 -11.32 -2.37
C LYS A 734 30.93 -9.93 -2.10
N ASP A 735 30.33 -8.92 -2.72
CA ASP A 735 30.79 -7.54 -2.75
C ASP A 735 29.61 -6.57 -2.90
N VAL A 736 29.89 -5.27 -2.82
CA VAL A 736 28.88 -4.21 -2.93
C VAL A 736 28.15 -4.26 -4.28
N HIS A 737 28.85 -4.63 -5.35
CA HIS A 737 28.28 -4.65 -6.70
C HIS A 737 27.27 -5.80 -6.90
N SER A 738 27.57 -7.00 -6.41
CA SER A 738 26.62 -8.12 -6.38
C SER A 738 25.44 -7.83 -5.45
N PHE A 739 25.68 -7.17 -4.31
CA PHE A 739 24.63 -6.74 -3.40
C PHE A 739 23.65 -5.76 -4.08
N LEU A 740 24.16 -4.74 -4.78
CA LEU A 740 23.33 -3.80 -5.57
C LEU A 740 22.57 -4.50 -6.69
N SER A 741 23.15 -5.53 -7.31
CA SER A 741 22.48 -6.33 -8.33
C SER A 741 21.31 -7.15 -7.80
N ASP A 742 21.41 -7.66 -6.57
CA ASP A 742 20.37 -8.47 -5.97
C ASP A 742 19.21 -7.62 -5.38
N LEU A 743 19.37 -6.29 -5.28
CA LEU A 743 18.33 -5.33 -4.87
C LEU A 743 17.35 -4.94 -5.99
N VAL A 744 17.71 -5.14 -7.25
CA VAL A 744 16.92 -4.73 -8.43
C VAL A 744 16.36 -5.96 -9.14
N LEU A 745 15.21 -5.79 -9.81
CA LEU A 745 14.63 -6.85 -10.62
C LEU A 745 15.36 -7.03 -11.96
N PRO A 746 15.60 -8.28 -12.39
CA PRO A 746 15.95 -8.57 -13.77
C PRO A 746 14.92 -8.03 -14.76
N SER A 747 15.37 -7.60 -15.94
CA SER A 747 14.51 -7.02 -16.99
C SER A 747 13.33 -7.92 -17.40
N GLN A 748 13.57 -9.22 -17.51
CA GLN A 748 12.56 -10.25 -17.80
C GLN A 748 11.40 -10.30 -16.79
N HIS A 749 11.58 -9.73 -15.59
CA HIS A 749 10.56 -9.70 -14.55
C HIS A 749 9.85 -8.34 -14.42
N LEU A 750 10.36 -7.29 -15.06
CA LEU A 750 9.81 -5.93 -14.96
C LEU A 750 8.39 -5.80 -15.54
N LEU A 751 8.08 -6.59 -16.57
CA LEU A 751 6.75 -6.60 -17.23
C LEU A 751 5.88 -7.78 -16.79
N THR A 752 6.32 -8.57 -15.80
CA THR A 752 5.54 -9.70 -15.29
C THR A 752 4.42 -9.26 -14.37
N ALA A 753 3.29 -9.94 -14.45
CA ALA A 753 2.12 -9.74 -13.60
C ALA A 753 1.64 -11.13 -13.14
N PRO A 754 1.73 -11.49 -11.84
CA PRO A 754 2.11 -10.65 -10.70
C PRO A 754 3.59 -10.27 -10.66
N ALA A 755 3.90 -9.13 -10.04
CA ALA A 755 5.26 -8.63 -9.90
C ALA A 755 6.10 -9.58 -9.04
N GLN A 756 7.23 -10.03 -9.57
CA GLN A 756 8.22 -10.77 -8.80
C GLN A 756 8.96 -9.86 -7.83
N LEU A 757 9.52 -10.46 -6.77
CA LEU A 757 10.34 -9.74 -5.81
C LEU A 757 11.83 -9.90 -6.20
N PRO A 758 12.67 -8.88 -5.95
CA PRO A 758 14.11 -9.02 -6.10
C PRO A 758 14.65 -10.07 -5.10
N ARG A 759 15.86 -10.56 -5.35
CA ARG A 759 16.52 -11.57 -4.50
C ARG A 759 16.66 -11.07 -3.06
N ILE A 760 17.05 -9.81 -2.89
CA ILE A 760 17.06 -9.14 -1.59
C ILE A 760 15.79 -8.29 -1.48
N GLN A 761 14.82 -8.78 -0.72
CA GLN A 761 13.59 -8.06 -0.42
C GLN A 761 13.87 -6.89 0.53
N LEU A 762 13.21 -5.74 0.32
CA LEU A 762 13.38 -4.57 1.19
C LEU A 762 13.02 -4.85 2.67
N SER A 763 11.98 -5.66 2.95
CA SER A 763 11.65 -6.04 4.31
C SER A 763 12.81 -6.78 4.99
N SER A 764 13.46 -7.71 4.27
CA SER A 764 14.63 -8.43 4.76
C SER A 764 15.82 -7.50 4.98
N LEU A 765 16.05 -6.55 4.06
CA LEU A 765 17.10 -5.56 4.19
C LEU A 765 16.96 -4.72 5.46
N TYR A 766 15.73 -4.32 5.83
CA TYR A 766 15.49 -3.54 7.05
C TYR A 766 15.53 -4.41 8.32
N LEU A 767 14.92 -5.60 8.27
CA LEU A 767 14.83 -6.52 9.42
C LEU A 767 16.18 -7.16 9.79
N ARG A 768 17.12 -7.29 8.85
CA ARG A 768 18.41 -7.94 9.09
C ARG A 768 19.60 -6.99 8.89
N GLY A 769 19.36 -5.78 8.40
CA GLY A 769 20.38 -4.76 8.15
C GLY A 769 20.53 -3.75 9.29
N PRO A 770 21.12 -2.58 9.01
CA PRO A 770 21.52 -1.62 10.03
C PRO A 770 20.33 -0.94 10.71
N TYR A 771 19.20 -0.83 10.01
CA TYR A 771 17.96 -0.26 10.54
C TYR A 771 17.48 -0.96 11.83
N LYS A 772 17.48 -2.31 11.84
CA LYS A 772 17.15 -3.09 13.03
C LYS A 772 18.09 -2.77 14.19
N ILE A 773 19.40 -2.72 13.93
CA ILE A 773 20.40 -2.47 14.97
C ILE A 773 20.14 -1.13 15.65
N VAL A 774 19.87 -0.08 14.87
CA VAL A 774 19.54 1.25 15.40
C VAL A 774 18.27 1.20 16.25
N LEU A 775 17.20 0.58 15.75
CA LEU A 775 15.93 0.46 16.46
C LEU A 775 16.10 -0.24 17.82
N GLU A 776 16.70 -1.44 17.83
CA GLU A 776 16.91 -2.21 19.07
C GLU A 776 17.86 -1.49 20.03
N SER A 777 18.94 -0.89 19.52
CA SER A 777 19.95 -0.24 20.35
C SER A 777 19.41 1.03 20.99
N GLY A 778 18.67 1.85 20.25
CA GLY A 778 18.07 3.07 20.80
C GLY A 778 16.92 2.77 21.77
N VAL A 779 16.07 1.77 21.48
CA VAL A 779 15.04 1.30 22.44
C VAL A 779 15.70 0.79 23.72
N ARG A 780 16.72 -0.07 23.60
CA ARG A 780 17.46 -0.61 24.75
C ARG A 780 18.15 0.48 25.58
N LEU A 781 18.70 1.52 24.93
CA LEU A 781 19.30 2.65 25.61
C LEU A 781 18.26 3.46 26.40
N LEU A 782 17.14 3.85 25.78
CA LEU A 782 16.10 4.65 26.43
C LEU A 782 15.41 3.88 27.56
N LEU A 783 15.10 2.61 27.35
CA LEU A 783 14.56 1.72 28.37
C LEU A 783 15.55 1.55 29.54
N GLY A 784 16.83 1.35 29.23
CA GLY A 784 17.90 1.20 30.22
C GLY A 784 18.09 2.47 31.07
N ILE A 785 18.05 3.66 30.47
CA ILE A 785 18.11 4.94 31.20
C ILE A 785 16.91 5.09 32.13
N HIS A 786 15.70 4.75 31.66
CA HIS A 786 14.51 4.79 32.52
C HIS A 786 14.63 3.82 33.70
N GLN A 787 15.03 2.57 33.44
CA GLN A 787 15.26 1.57 34.48
C GLN A 787 16.31 2.03 35.48
N LEU A 788 17.41 2.63 35.04
CA LEU A 788 18.45 3.19 35.92
C LEU A 788 17.91 4.27 36.87
N LEU A 789 17.00 5.13 36.41
CA LEU A 789 16.34 6.15 37.23
C LEU A 789 15.33 5.55 38.23
N VAL A 790 14.63 4.47 37.84
CA VAL A 790 13.60 3.82 38.67
C VAL A 790 14.17 2.79 39.64
N GLY A 791 15.15 1.98 39.23
CA GLY A 791 15.66 0.81 39.93
C GLY A 791 17.01 1.02 40.62
N GLY A 792 17.77 2.05 40.23
CA GLY A 792 19.12 2.30 40.72
C GLY A 792 20.21 1.74 39.79
N HIS A 793 21.46 1.69 40.24
CA HIS A 793 22.60 1.43 39.34
C HIS A 793 22.67 -0.01 38.77
N GLU A 794 22.03 -0.99 39.39
CA GLU A 794 22.10 -2.41 38.98
C GLU A 794 21.12 -2.77 37.86
N SER A 795 20.07 -1.96 37.64
CA SER A 795 19.00 -2.29 36.69
C SER A 795 19.39 -2.09 35.22
N PHE A 796 20.51 -1.41 34.94
CA PHE A 796 21.08 -1.28 33.60
C PHE A 796 22.59 -1.49 33.67
N SER A 797 23.06 -2.66 33.24
CA SER A 797 24.49 -3.02 33.35
C SER A 797 25.37 -2.20 32.40
N GLU A 798 26.66 -2.04 32.74
CA GLU A 798 27.62 -1.36 31.85
C GLU A 798 27.76 -2.07 30.50
N VAL A 799 27.66 -3.40 30.47
CA VAL A 799 27.69 -4.19 29.23
C VAL A 799 26.50 -3.88 28.33
N GLN A 800 25.29 -3.79 28.90
CA GLN A 800 24.09 -3.44 28.14
C GLN A 800 24.17 -1.99 27.61
N GLN A 801 24.70 -1.08 28.42
CA GLN A 801 24.95 0.31 28.05
C GLN A 801 25.93 0.42 26.88
N THR A 802 27.11 -0.21 26.99
CA THR A 802 28.14 -0.17 25.94
C THR A 802 27.64 -0.84 24.66
N THR A 803 26.94 -1.97 24.76
CA THR A 803 26.37 -2.66 23.60
C THR A 803 25.37 -1.78 22.86
N ALA A 804 24.47 -1.10 23.58
CA ALA A 804 23.50 -0.19 22.98
C ALA A 804 24.18 1.02 22.31
N LEU A 805 25.16 1.64 22.96
CA LEU A 805 25.88 2.79 22.40
C LEU A 805 26.74 2.41 21.19
N GLN A 806 27.41 1.25 21.21
CA GLN A 806 28.17 0.74 20.06
C GLN A 806 27.26 0.44 18.85
N GLY A 807 26.03 -0.02 19.11
CA GLY A 807 25.03 -0.25 18.07
C GLY A 807 24.61 1.04 17.35
N LEU A 808 24.53 2.16 18.07
CA LEU A 808 24.26 3.49 17.51
C LEU A 808 25.51 4.15 16.91
N GLU A 809 26.70 3.82 17.40
CA GLU A 809 27.95 4.41 16.90
C GLU A 809 28.31 3.90 15.49
N ASN A 810 28.11 2.61 15.22
CA ASN A 810 28.49 1.97 13.95
C ASN A 810 27.43 0.98 13.44
N PRO A 811 26.17 1.41 13.18
CA PRO A 811 25.10 0.50 12.78
C PRO A 811 25.33 -0.12 11.39
N PHE A 812 25.99 0.61 10.50
CA PHE A 812 26.22 0.21 9.10
C PHE A 812 27.16 -0.99 8.92
N ARG A 813 27.83 -1.45 9.98
CA ARG A 813 28.62 -2.68 9.96
C ARG A 813 27.78 -3.93 9.67
N ALA A 814 26.45 -3.84 9.82
CA ALA A 814 25.50 -4.90 9.49
C ALA A 814 25.44 -5.26 8.00
N ILE A 815 26.06 -4.48 7.12
CA ILE A 815 26.20 -4.79 5.71
C ILE A 815 27.65 -5.22 5.50
N PRO A 816 27.98 -6.53 5.54
CA PRO A 816 29.37 -7.00 5.49
C PRO A 816 30.12 -6.51 4.26
N GLN A 817 29.42 -6.36 3.14
CA GLN A 817 30.00 -5.88 1.88
C GLN A 817 30.45 -4.42 1.95
N LEU A 818 29.93 -3.63 2.90
CA LEU A 818 30.34 -2.24 3.14
C LEU A 818 31.43 -2.13 4.21
N VAL A 819 31.95 -3.23 4.78
CA VAL A 819 32.95 -3.19 5.86
C VAL A 819 34.29 -3.74 5.37
N LYS A 820 35.38 -3.03 5.69
CA LYS A 820 36.77 -3.50 5.51
C LYS A 820 37.36 -3.95 6.86
N GLU A 821 38.63 -4.36 6.88
CA GLU A 821 39.38 -4.84 8.08
C GLU A 821 39.30 -3.94 9.33
N SER A 822 38.85 -2.69 9.21
CA SER A 822 38.82 -1.67 10.27
C SER A 822 37.48 -1.52 11.02
N ASP A 823 36.53 -2.45 10.90
CA ASP A 823 35.18 -2.42 11.50
C ASP A 823 34.32 -1.17 11.15
N ARG A 824 34.82 -0.29 10.26
CA ARG A 824 34.14 0.92 9.80
C ARG A 824 33.59 0.75 8.38
N PRO A 825 32.45 1.40 8.07
CA PRO A 825 31.89 1.36 6.71
C PRO A 825 32.83 2.06 5.72
N ASP A 826 33.17 1.37 4.64
CA ASP A 826 33.92 1.91 3.51
C ASP A 826 32.99 2.59 2.52
N TRP A 827 32.65 3.85 2.81
CA TRP A 827 31.81 4.67 1.94
C TRP A 827 32.42 4.89 0.54
N ALA A 828 33.73 4.69 0.37
CA ALA A 828 34.39 4.83 -0.94
C ALA A 828 34.13 3.63 -1.87
N ALA A 829 33.71 2.49 -1.33
CA ALA A 829 33.34 1.31 -2.12
C ALA A 829 31.99 1.47 -2.85
N LEU A 830 31.16 2.44 -2.45
CA LEU A 830 29.87 2.70 -3.10
C LEU A 830 30.08 3.39 -4.47
N PRO A 831 29.29 3.04 -5.50
CA PRO A 831 29.43 3.63 -6.83
C PRO A 831 29.20 5.15 -6.84
N ARG A 832 30.10 5.89 -7.51
CA ARG A 832 30.07 7.36 -7.62
C ARG A 832 30.30 7.83 -9.06
N PRO A 833 29.42 8.68 -9.61
CA PRO A 833 29.69 9.42 -10.84
C PRO A 833 30.87 10.39 -10.62
N LYS A 834 31.87 10.35 -11.51
CA LYS A 834 33.05 11.25 -11.45
C LYS A 834 32.76 12.52 -12.27
N SER A 835 33.13 13.69 -11.72
CA SER A 835 32.86 15.01 -12.32
C SER A 835 33.70 15.34 -13.55
N ASP A 836 34.90 14.74 -13.70
CA ASP A 836 35.94 15.18 -14.64
C ASP A 836 36.37 14.12 -15.68
N ALA A 837 35.52 13.14 -16.00
CA ALA A 837 35.86 12.13 -16.99
C ALA A 837 35.30 12.50 -18.38
N ASP A 838 36.14 12.47 -19.42
CA ASP A 838 35.74 12.51 -20.85
C ASP A 838 34.81 11.34 -21.25
N LYS A 839 34.44 10.45 -20.32
CA LYS A 839 33.63 9.24 -20.52
C LYS A 839 32.38 9.31 -19.65
N SER A 840 31.22 9.04 -20.25
CA SER A 840 29.94 8.95 -19.54
C SER A 840 29.94 7.84 -18.48
N TYR A 841 29.36 8.13 -17.31
CA TYR A 841 29.41 7.24 -16.15
C TYR A 841 28.72 5.90 -16.43
N LEU A 842 27.51 5.91 -17.00
CA LEU A 842 26.77 4.69 -17.31
C LEU A 842 27.43 3.82 -18.40
N LEU A 843 28.33 4.39 -19.22
CA LEU A 843 29.11 3.67 -20.23
C LEU A 843 30.53 3.30 -19.75
N ALA A 844 30.89 3.64 -18.50
CA ALA A 844 32.17 3.26 -17.91
C ALA A 844 32.23 1.76 -17.59
N THR A 845 33.43 1.18 -17.65
CA THR A 845 33.60 -0.26 -17.94
C THR A 845 33.54 -1.23 -16.77
N ASP A 846 33.72 -0.83 -15.51
CA ASP A 846 33.83 -1.83 -14.43
C ASP A 846 33.07 -1.47 -13.14
N ASP A 847 32.85 -0.18 -12.84
CA ASP A 847 32.27 0.26 -11.55
C ASP A 847 30.87 0.92 -11.67
N ALA A 848 30.31 1.02 -12.88
CA ALA A 848 29.05 1.73 -13.11
C ALA A 848 27.84 0.94 -12.60
N HIS A 849 26.91 1.60 -11.91
CA HIS A 849 25.64 1.03 -11.45
C HIS A 849 24.48 1.90 -11.86
N SER A 850 23.29 1.30 -11.98
CA SER A 850 22.09 2.03 -12.32
C SER A 850 21.58 2.89 -11.14
N PRO A 851 21.03 4.10 -11.40
CA PRO A 851 20.58 5.01 -10.34
C PRO A 851 19.54 4.39 -9.39
N ASN A 852 18.65 3.54 -9.91
CA ASN A 852 17.63 2.85 -9.12
C ASN A 852 18.23 1.97 -7.99
N SER A 853 19.27 1.18 -8.28
CA SER A 853 19.92 0.30 -7.31
C SER A 853 20.55 1.10 -6.17
N VAL A 854 21.15 2.24 -6.52
CA VAL A 854 21.80 3.15 -5.57
C VAL A 854 20.77 3.91 -4.75
N LEU A 855 19.68 4.40 -5.36
CA LEU A 855 18.59 5.08 -4.65
C LEU A 855 17.90 4.16 -3.64
N LEU A 856 17.68 2.88 -3.97
CA LEU A 856 17.10 1.91 -3.03
C LEU A 856 17.97 1.73 -1.78
N LEU A 857 19.28 1.59 -1.96
CA LEU A 857 20.22 1.48 -0.86
C LEU A 857 20.27 2.79 -0.07
N LEU A 858 20.42 3.94 -0.73
CA LEU A 858 20.46 5.26 -0.10
C LEU A 858 19.18 5.57 0.68
N GLY A 859 18.01 5.18 0.19
CA GLY A 859 16.75 5.33 0.91
C GLY A 859 16.77 4.60 2.25
N MET A 860 17.25 3.36 2.28
CA MET A 860 17.40 2.60 3.52
C MET A 860 18.48 3.18 4.45
N LEU A 861 19.63 3.57 3.91
CA LEU A 861 20.70 4.18 4.68
C LEU A 861 20.24 5.51 5.31
N TYR A 862 19.50 6.31 4.55
CA TYR A 862 18.93 7.56 5.02
C TYR A 862 17.91 7.31 6.13
N GLU A 863 16.94 6.42 5.96
CA GLU A 863 15.96 6.11 7.04
C GLU A 863 16.62 5.53 8.29
N THR A 864 17.69 4.75 8.13
CA THR A 864 18.48 4.26 9.27
C THR A 864 19.14 5.43 9.99
N PHE A 865 19.75 6.35 9.25
CA PHE A 865 20.36 7.56 9.80
C PHE A 865 19.33 8.49 10.45
N THR A 866 18.15 8.67 9.86
CA THR A 866 17.09 9.51 10.45
C THR A 866 16.60 8.94 11.78
N LEU A 867 16.40 7.62 11.83
CA LEU A 867 16.01 6.92 13.06
C LEU A 867 17.09 7.07 14.14
N ASP A 868 18.36 6.97 13.77
CA ASP A 868 19.49 7.12 14.70
C ASP A 868 19.54 8.54 15.28
N CYS A 869 19.48 9.55 14.42
CA CYS A 869 19.38 10.95 14.85
C CYS A 869 18.21 11.20 15.81
N LEU A 870 17.05 10.60 15.53
CA LEU A 870 15.86 10.74 16.37
C LEU A 870 16.08 10.11 17.75
N LEU A 871 16.57 8.86 17.81
CA LEU A 871 16.80 8.15 19.07
C LEU A 871 17.92 8.80 19.90
N VAL A 872 18.97 9.32 19.26
CA VAL A 872 20.01 10.12 19.92
C VAL A 872 19.44 11.44 20.47
N SER A 873 18.57 12.12 19.71
CA SER A 873 17.87 13.33 20.17
C SER A 873 16.97 13.05 21.38
N MET A 874 16.28 11.90 21.39
CA MET A 874 15.51 11.42 22.53
C MET A 874 16.39 11.15 23.74
N ALA A 875 17.51 10.42 23.57
CA ALA A 875 18.44 10.13 24.67
C ALA A 875 19.03 11.41 25.27
N ARG A 876 19.43 12.36 24.42
CA ARG A 876 19.86 13.70 24.84
C ARG A 876 18.77 14.43 25.62
N SER A 877 17.51 14.31 25.22
CA SER A 877 16.39 14.97 25.90
C SER A 877 16.14 14.39 27.30
N VAL A 878 16.35 13.09 27.50
CA VAL A 878 16.36 12.47 28.85
C VAL A 878 17.48 13.03 29.73
N LEU A 879 18.65 13.31 29.16
CA LEU A 879 19.83 13.85 29.87
C LEU A 879 19.77 15.37 30.11
N ARG A 880 18.81 16.08 29.52
CA ARG A 880 18.70 17.56 29.58
C ARG A 880 18.58 18.12 31.01
N PRO A 881 17.83 17.52 31.95
CA PRO A 881 17.77 18.02 33.33
C PRO A 881 19.14 17.96 34.03
N ARG A 882 19.89 16.87 33.82
CA ARG A 882 21.23 16.67 34.40
C ARG A 882 22.26 17.61 33.79
N SER A 883 22.25 17.82 32.48
CA SER A 883 23.18 18.75 31.82
C SER A 883 22.96 20.19 32.28
N HIS A 884 21.69 20.62 32.42
CA HIS A 884 21.35 21.94 32.94
C HIS A 884 21.83 22.14 34.39
N TYR A 885 21.71 21.10 35.24
CA TYR A 885 22.25 21.13 36.60
C TYR A 885 23.78 21.33 36.60
N LEU A 886 24.53 20.56 35.80
CA LEU A 886 25.98 20.69 35.67
C LEU A 886 26.42 22.07 35.14
N GLN A 887 25.67 22.64 34.19
CA GLN A 887 25.91 24.01 33.71
C GLN A 887 25.67 25.08 34.80
N GLN A 888 24.64 24.91 35.63
CA GLN A 888 24.40 25.82 36.75
C GLN A 888 25.48 25.70 37.83
N MET A 889 25.91 24.47 38.14
CA MET A 889 27.01 24.19 39.07
C MET A 889 28.32 24.87 38.62
N SER A 890 28.73 24.66 37.37
CA SER A 890 29.95 25.28 36.83
C SER A 890 29.87 26.81 36.81
N LYS A 891 28.70 27.40 36.48
CA LYS A 891 28.47 28.86 36.58
C LYS A 891 28.55 29.36 38.03
N ARG A 892 27.99 28.62 39.00
CA ARG A 892 28.08 28.94 40.44
C ARG A 892 29.53 28.86 40.94
N GLN A 893 30.28 27.82 40.55
CA GLN A 893 31.70 27.66 40.88
C GLN A 893 32.55 28.78 40.27
N ARG A 894 32.36 29.12 38.99
CA ARG A 894 33.05 30.26 38.35
C ARG A 894 32.74 31.59 39.05
N ARG A 895 31.49 31.81 39.48
CA ARG A 895 31.10 32.99 40.27
C ARG A 895 31.73 32.99 41.67
N LYS A 896 31.76 31.85 42.37
CA LYS A 896 32.45 31.70 43.68
C LYS A 896 33.95 31.96 43.52
N ALA A 897 34.61 31.36 42.53
CA ALA A 897 36.02 31.57 42.22
C ALA A 897 36.33 33.03 41.85
N ALA A 898 35.49 33.69 41.05
CA ALA A 898 35.63 35.12 40.74
C ALA A 898 35.45 36.02 41.98
N LYS A 899 34.54 35.66 42.89
CA LYS A 899 34.32 36.38 44.16
C LYS A 899 35.49 36.22 45.12
N ILE A 900 36.09 35.02 45.19
CA ILE A 900 37.29 34.71 46.00
C ILE A 900 38.53 35.40 45.41
N ARG A 901 38.68 35.43 44.08
CA ARG A 901 39.76 36.17 43.40
C ARG A 901 39.66 37.69 43.65
N LYS A 902 38.43 38.24 43.65
CA LYS A 902 38.18 39.65 44.03
C LYS A 902 38.45 39.92 45.52
N SER A 903 38.14 38.99 46.42
CA SER A 903 38.40 39.19 47.86
C SER A 903 39.87 39.03 48.25
N LYS A 904 40.71 38.37 47.43
CA LYS A 904 42.14 38.15 47.69
C LYS A 904 43.10 39.10 46.95
N GLY A 905 42.60 40.01 46.10
CA GLY A 905 43.44 41.03 45.45
C GLY A 905 44.55 40.49 44.53
N MET A 906 44.31 39.41 43.78
CA MET A 906 45.31 38.78 42.89
C MET A 906 45.15 39.25 41.43
N SER A 907 46.26 39.52 40.73
CA SER A 907 46.29 39.84 39.28
C SER A 907 46.30 38.57 38.39
N GLU A 908 46.00 38.77 37.09
CA GLU A 908 45.51 37.77 36.12
C GLU A 908 46.41 36.56 35.78
N THR A 909 47.60 36.41 36.36
CA THR A 909 48.57 35.39 35.92
C THR A 909 48.83 34.30 36.96
N ASN A 910 47.80 33.49 37.30
CA ASN A 910 48.01 32.15 37.88
C ASN A 910 46.75 31.25 37.76
N PRO A 911 46.78 30.14 37.00
CA PRO A 911 45.66 29.22 36.83
C PRO A 911 45.80 28.01 37.77
N GLY A 912 45.47 28.17 39.05
CA GLY A 912 45.56 27.03 39.99
C GLY A 912 45.07 27.33 41.39
N ILE A 913 43.76 27.51 41.56
CA ILE A 913 43.10 27.35 42.87
C ILE A 913 41.74 26.70 42.60
N GLU A 914 41.66 25.38 42.76
CA GLU A 914 40.41 24.67 42.93
C GLU A 914 39.98 24.81 44.40
N VAL A 915 38.74 25.25 44.62
CA VAL A 915 38.12 25.30 45.94
C VAL A 915 37.17 24.11 46.01
N THR A 916 37.68 22.96 46.49
CA THR A 916 36.86 21.81 46.87
C THR A 916 36.43 21.99 48.32
N ASP A 917 35.18 22.38 48.52
CA ASP A 917 34.54 22.33 49.84
C ASP A 917 33.63 21.09 49.83
N GLU A 918 34.14 19.95 50.30
CA GLU A 918 33.44 18.65 50.34
C GLU A 918 32.15 18.68 51.19
N ASN A 919 31.89 19.78 51.89
CA ASN A 919 30.71 20.02 52.72
C ASN A 919 29.58 20.79 52.01
N ASP A 920 29.69 21.10 50.71
CA ASP A 920 28.59 21.72 49.95
C ASP A 920 27.53 20.65 49.60
N ASP A 921 26.31 20.77 50.12
CA ASP A 921 25.17 19.88 49.82
C ASP A 921 24.87 19.73 48.32
N SER A 922 25.34 20.69 47.50
CA SER A 922 25.27 20.62 46.04
C SER A 922 26.27 19.63 45.41
N TYR A 923 27.40 19.36 46.07
CA TYR A 923 28.42 18.40 45.64
C TYR A 923 28.00 16.96 45.98
N ARG A 924 27.42 16.71 47.16
CA ARG A 924 26.89 15.39 47.56
C ARG A 924 25.75 14.89 46.65
N ARG A 925 24.92 15.80 46.12
CA ARG A 925 23.86 15.45 45.14
C ARG A 925 24.41 15.10 43.76
N ALA A 926 25.61 15.57 43.42
CA ALA A 926 26.22 15.30 42.13
C ALA A 926 26.81 13.88 42.03
N ASP A 927 27.05 13.21 43.17
CA ASP A 927 27.91 12.03 43.28
C ASP A 927 27.15 10.70 43.60
N THR A 928 25.87 10.63 43.26
CA THR A 928 25.15 9.34 43.31
C THR A 928 25.59 8.44 42.16
N ALA A 929 25.68 7.13 42.40
CA ALA A 929 26.08 6.15 41.38
C ALA A 929 25.21 6.22 40.10
N VAL A 930 23.91 6.55 40.25
CA VAL A 930 22.98 6.76 39.14
C VAL A 930 23.40 7.96 38.28
N PHE A 931 23.72 9.10 38.89
CA PHE A 931 24.15 10.28 38.12
C PHE A 931 25.52 10.11 37.47
N ARG A 932 26.47 9.40 38.11
CA ARG A 932 27.75 9.03 37.46
C ARG A 932 27.54 8.19 36.21
N ARG A 933 26.62 7.23 36.25
CA ARG A 933 26.25 6.43 35.07
C ARG A 933 25.59 7.30 33.98
N LEU A 934 24.73 8.25 34.33
CA LEU A 934 24.17 9.21 33.37
C LEU A 934 25.25 10.11 32.73
N ASP A 935 26.23 10.55 33.52
CA ASP A 935 27.34 11.37 33.03
C ASP A 935 28.23 10.56 32.06
N GLN A 936 28.47 9.26 32.34
CA GLN A 936 29.15 8.34 31.41
C GLN A 936 28.38 8.10 30.11
N ILE A 937 27.04 7.95 30.19
CA ILE A 937 26.18 7.85 28.99
C ILE A 937 26.30 9.15 28.18
N GLY A 938 26.25 10.31 28.85
CA GLY A 938 26.43 11.62 28.23
C GLY A 938 27.78 11.77 27.51
N SER A 939 28.88 11.33 28.14
CA SER A 939 30.21 11.33 27.52
C SER A 939 30.28 10.36 26.32
N SER A 940 29.75 9.15 26.47
CA SER A 940 29.77 8.14 25.39
C SER A 940 28.94 8.57 24.17
N LEU A 941 27.83 9.30 24.38
CA LEU A 941 27.02 9.85 23.30
C LEU A 941 27.76 10.88 22.45
N ILE A 942 28.81 11.53 22.97
CA ILE A 942 29.67 12.43 22.17
C ILE A 942 30.39 11.65 21.07
N SER A 943 30.88 10.44 21.36
CA SER A 943 31.49 9.55 20.35
C SER A 943 30.47 9.14 19.29
N VAL A 944 29.27 8.74 19.71
CA VAL A 944 28.17 8.38 18.82
C VAL A 944 27.82 9.53 17.89
N VAL A 945 27.59 10.74 18.42
CA VAL A 945 27.26 11.93 17.62
C VAL A 945 28.40 12.30 16.67
N SER A 946 29.66 12.13 17.08
CA SER A 946 30.82 12.38 16.23
C SER A 946 30.89 11.39 15.05
N SER A 947 30.65 10.10 15.31
CA SER A 947 30.58 9.06 14.28
C SER A 947 29.42 9.31 13.30
N LEU A 948 28.25 9.69 13.81
CA LEU A 948 27.09 10.05 12.98
C LEU A 948 27.35 11.29 12.13
N THR A 949 28.07 12.28 12.65
CA THR A 949 28.45 13.48 11.88
C THR A 949 29.40 13.12 10.72
N GLN A 950 30.36 12.21 10.95
CA GLN A 950 31.25 11.69 9.91
C GLN A 950 30.49 10.84 8.87
N THR A 951 29.50 10.08 9.32
CA THR A 951 28.63 9.31 8.42
C THR A 951 27.79 10.25 7.55
N ALA A 952 27.21 11.30 8.15
CA ALA A 952 26.45 12.31 7.43
C ALA A 952 27.29 12.99 6.34
N SER A 953 28.52 13.41 6.64
CA SER A 953 29.40 14.01 5.63
C SER A 953 29.71 13.04 4.50
N SER A 954 30.02 11.78 4.82
CA SER A 954 30.35 10.76 3.81
C SER A 954 29.18 10.42 2.89
N LEU A 955 27.96 10.38 3.45
CA LEU A 955 26.72 10.17 2.69
C LEU A 955 26.35 11.41 1.86
N THR A 956 26.51 12.62 2.41
CA THR A 956 26.29 13.87 1.67
C THR A 956 27.21 13.95 0.46
N ASP A 957 28.51 13.66 0.62
CA ASP A 957 29.46 13.66 -0.51
C ASP A 957 29.05 12.67 -1.62
N LEU A 958 28.55 11.49 -1.24
CA LEU A 958 28.03 10.49 -2.17
C LEU A 958 26.77 10.98 -2.89
N VAL A 959 25.79 11.49 -2.15
CA VAL A 959 24.52 11.98 -2.69
C VAL A 959 24.74 13.19 -3.60
N ASP A 960 25.64 14.10 -3.23
CA ASP A 960 25.95 15.30 -4.01
C ASP A 960 26.63 14.97 -5.35
N ALA A 961 27.46 13.90 -5.39
CA ALA A 961 28.02 13.41 -6.65
C ALA A 961 26.92 12.93 -7.61
N TRP A 962 25.93 12.19 -7.08
CA TRP A 962 24.76 11.74 -7.85
C TRP A 962 23.83 12.88 -8.24
N LEU A 963 23.64 13.88 -7.36
CA LEU A 963 22.88 15.10 -7.65
C LEU A 963 23.53 15.94 -8.75
N HIS A 964 24.87 16.01 -8.75
CA HIS A 964 25.61 16.68 -9.82
C HIS A 964 25.41 15.97 -11.16
N TRP A 965 25.52 14.65 -11.16
CA TRP A 965 25.29 13.81 -12.34
C TRP A 965 23.85 13.94 -12.85
N SER A 966 22.85 13.90 -11.97
CA SER A 966 21.44 14.02 -12.37
C SER A 966 21.13 15.37 -13.02
N ARG A 967 21.76 16.46 -12.56
CA ARG A 967 21.59 17.81 -13.09
C ARG A 967 22.25 18.03 -14.45
N LYS A 968 23.46 17.49 -14.64
CA LYS A 968 24.30 17.83 -15.80
C LYS A 968 24.40 16.76 -16.87
N CYS A 969 24.39 15.49 -16.48
CA CYS A 969 24.77 14.39 -17.36
C CYS A 969 23.63 13.40 -17.61
N ALA A 970 22.74 13.18 -16.64
CA ALA A 970 21.78 12.07 -16.68
C ALA A 970 20.96 12.00 -17.97
N ALA A 971 20.30 13.08 -18.38
CA ALA A 971 19.45 13.06 -19.58
C ALA A 971 20.20 12.63 -20.86
N GLN A 972 21.46 13.07 -20.99
CA GLN A 972 22.33 12.73 -22.11
C GLN A 972 22.85 11.29 -21.99
N GLU A 973 23.25 10.85 -20.79
CA GLU A 973 23.72 9.47 -20.58
C GLU A 973 22.60 8.43 -20.75
N LEU A 974 21.36 8.76 -20.36
CA LEU A 974 20.18 7.91 -20.59
C LEU A 974 19.94 7.68 -22.10
N LEU A 975 20.11 8.72 -22.91
CA LEU A 975 20.08 8.63 -24.37
C LEU A 975 21.21 7.73 -24.89
N GLU A 976 22.45 8.01 -24.52
CA GLU A 976 23.64 7.32 -25.00
C GLU A 976 23.59 5.82 -24.70
N ILE A 977 23.20 5.45 -23.48
CA ILE A 977 23.16 4.03 -23.11
C ILE A 977 22.02 3.27 -23.79
N SER A 978 20.86 3.89 -23.94
CA SER A 978 19.72 3.30 -24.65
C SER A 978 20.03 3.12 -26.14
N ALA A 979 20.70 4.12 -26.76
CA ALA A 979 21.16 4.05 -28.13
C ALA A 979 22.24 2.98 -28.33
N SER A 980 23.21 2.88 -27.41
CA SER A 980 24.28 1.88 -27.42
C SER A 980 23.73 0.46 -27.32
N LEU A 981 22.76 0.23 -26.43
CA LEU A 981 22.06 -1.05 -26.33
C LEU A 981 21.33 -1.37 -27.65
N CYS A 982 20.57 -0.43 -28.21
CA CYS A 982 19.84 -0.63 -29.45
C CYS A 982 20.76 -1.09 -30.60
N MET A 983 21.91 -0.43 -30.78
CA MET A 983 22.90 -0.79 -31.82
C MET A 983 23.53 -2.17 -31.60
N LYS A 984 23.66 -2.64 -30.35
CA LYS A 984 24.18 -3.98 -30.04
C LYS A 984 23.13 -5.09 -30.21
N MET A 985 21.86 -4.73 -30.09
CA MET A 985 20.74 -5.68 -30.17
C MET A 985 20.25 -5.89 -31.60
N PHE A 986 20.32 -4.87 -32.44
CA PHE A 986 19.75 -4.88 -33.79
C PHE A 986 20.82 -4.57 -34.85
N PRO A 987 20.72 -5.16 -36.05
CA PRO A 987 21.65 -4.88 -37.14
C PRO A 987 21.46 -3.45 -37.67
N ASP A 988 22.54 -2.85 -38.19
CA ASP A 988 22.55 -1.48 -38.72
C ASP A 988 21.49 -1.28 -39.82
N ASP A 989 21.26 -2.29 -40.66
CA ASP A 989 20.23 -2.26 -41.72
C ASP A 989 18.82 -2.07 -41.15
N LEU A 990 18.50 -2.67 -40.00
CA LEU A 990 17.19 -2.52 -39.37
C LEU A 990 17.04 -1.13 -38.74
N VAL A 991 18.10 -0.64 -38.10
CA VAL A 991 18.09 0.70 -37.46
C VAL A 991 18.01 1.80 -38.52
N THR A 992 18.66 1.63 -39.67
CA THR A 992 18.54 2.56 -40.80
C THR A 992 17.17 2.50 -41.46
N GLN A 993 16.57 1.31 -41.57
CA GLN A 993 15.19 1.15 -42.05
C GLN A 993 14.17 1.80 -41.11
N PHE A 994 14.37 1.69 -39.79
CA PHE A 994 13.45 2.17 -38.77
C PHE A 994 14.15 3.07 -37.73
N PRO A 995 14.48 4.33 -38.08
CA PRO A 995 15.36 5.17 -37.26
C PRO A 995 14.81 5.56 -35.89
N VAL A 996 13.50 5.44 -35.66
CA VAL A 996 12.83 5.83 -34.39
C VAL A 996 13.03 4.81 -33.27
N ILE A 997 13.36 3.55 -33.60
CA ILE A 997 13.62 2.52 -32.58
C ILE A 997 14.86 2.84 -31.75
N LYS A 998 15.80 3.58 -32.34
CA LYS A 998 16.98 4.11 -31.68
C LYS A 998 16.67 5.54 -31.19
N PRO A 999 16.85 5.83 -29.90
CA PRO A 999 16.77 7.21 -29.43
C PRO A 999 17.97 8.00 -30.01
N ASN A 1000 17.67 9.08 -30.73
CA ASN A 1000 18.69 9.92 -31.40
C ASN A 1000 18.85 11.30 -30.74
N HIS A 1001 17.90 11.70 -29.92
CA HIS A 1001 17.89 12.95 -29.16
C HIS A 1001 17.33 12.69 -27.77
N VAL A 1002 17.63 13.59 -26.82
CA VAL A 1002 17.09 13.51 -25.47
C VAL A 1002 15.58 13.73 -25.54
N THR A 1003 14.82 12.70 -25.19
CA THR A 1003 13.35 12.72 -25.23
C THR A 1003 12.76 13.41 -24.00
N THR A 1004 11.48 13.80 -24.08
CA THR A 1004 10.74 14.33 -22.93
C THR A 1004 10.67 13.35 -21.77
N LEU A 1005 10.60 12.05 -22.06
CA LEU A 1005 10.64 11.02 -21.03
C LEU A 1005 12.00 10.99 -20.32
N PHE A 1006 13.11 11.06 -21.05
CA PHE A 1006 14.45 11.07 -20.45
C PHE A 1006 14.71 12.33 -19.61
N THR A 1007 14.19 13.49 -20.02
CA THR A 1007 14.28 14.71 -19.20
C THR A 1007 13.44 14.59 -17.92
N GLN A 1008 12.24 14.00 -18.00
CA GLN A 1008 11.39 13.74 -16.83
C GLN A 1008 12.03 12.74 -15.85
N ILE A 1009 12.63 11.65 -16.36
CA ILE A 1009 13.36 10.66 -15.54
C ILE A 1009 14.57 11.34 -14.86
N ALA A 1010 15.36 12.11 -15.60
CA ALA A 1010 16.50 12.82 -15.04
C ALA A 1010 16.09 13.84 -13.95
N SER A 1011 15.00 14.58 -14.19
CA SER A 1011 14.42 15.50 -13.20
C SER A 1011 13.92 14.77 -11.94
N SER A 1012 13.33 13.58 -12.10
CA SER A 1012 12.91 12.75 -10.97
C SER A 1012 14.08 12.35 -10.08
N TYR A 1013 15.19 11.93 -10.70
CA TYR A 1013 16.43 11.63 -9.96
C TYR A 1013 17.01 12.87 -9.29
N GLU A 1014 17.03 14.02 -9.98
CA GLU A 1014 17.50 15.28 -9.40
C GLU A 1014 16.71 15.62 -8.13
N HIS A 1015 15.38 15.57 -8.20
CA HIS A 1015 14.54 15.86 -7.04
C HIS A 1015 14.82 14.90 -5.88
N SER A 1016 14.95 13.61 -6.15
CA SER A 1016 15.21 12.60 -5.11
C SER A 1016 16.57 12.79 -4.43
N PHE A 1017 17.64 12.96 -5.22
CA PHE A 1017 18.97 13.22 -4.65
C PHE A 1017 19.04 14.57 -3.94
N ALA A 1018 18.35 15.61 -4.43
CA ALA A 1018 18.27 16.90 -3.76
C ALA A 1018 17.55 16.81 -2.41
N HIS A 1019 16.47 16.04 -2.33
CA HIS A 1019 15.73 15.79 -1.10
C HIS A 1019 16.62 15.09 -0.05
N LEU A 1020 17.34 14.04 -0.46
CA LEU A 1020 18.29 13.33 0.41
C LEU A 1020 19.42 14.25 0.90
N SER A 1021 20.04 15.03 -0.01
CA SER A 1021 21.14 15.96 0.33
C SER A 1021 20.67 17.01 1.35
N SER A 1022 19.52 17.66 1.09
CA SER A 1022 18.92 18.64 2.00
C SER A 1022 18.62 18.02 3.38
N GLY A 1023 18.02 16.83 3.40
CA GLY A 1023 17.68 16.12 4.63
C GLY A 1023 18.92 15.72 5.45
N LEU A 1024 20.01 15.29 4.80
CA LEU A 1024 21.28 14.98 5.47
C LEU A 1024 21.90 16.23 6.09
N HIS A 1025 21.91 17.36 5.36
CA HIS A 1025 22.42 18.63 5.88
C HIS A 1025 21.64 19.12 7.11
N GLN A 1026 20.30 19.06 7.06
CA GLN A 1026 19.44 19.50 8.16
C GLN A 1026 19.66 18.68 9.43
N LYS A 1027 19.73 17.35 9.30
CA LYS A 1027 19.98 16.45 10.43
C LYS A 1027 21.41 16.55 10.95
N SER A 1028 22.40 16.72 10.07
CA SER A 1028 23.79 17.01 10.46
C SER A 1028 23.92 18.31 11.26
N ALA A 1029 23.22 19.37 10.84
CA ALA A 1029 23.18 20.63 11.60
C ALA A 1029 22.57 20.43 12.99
N ASN A 1030 21.56 19.57 13.13
CA ASN A 1030 20.99 19.24 14.43
C ASN A 1030 21.93 18.42 15.32
N LEU A 1031 22.65 17.44 14.75
CA LEU A 1031 23.70 16.70 15.47
C LEU A 1031 24.77 17.65 16.03
N GLY A 1032 25.16 18.69 15.28
CA GLY A 1032 26.06 19.74 15.77
C GLY A 1032 25.50 20.51 16.99
N ARG A 1033 24.18 20.76 17.05
CA ARG A 1033 23.54 21.37 18.23
C ARG A 1033 23.56 20.43 19.43
N ILE A 1034 23.23 19.15 19.20
CA ILE A 1034 23.26 18.10 20.24
C ILE A 1034 24.68 17.97 20.82
N LEU A 1035 25.71 17.95 19.96
CA LEU A 1035 27.11 17.86 20.37
C LEU A 1035 27.51 19.00 21.32
N ASN A 1036 27.14 20.24 20.99
CA ASN A 1036 27.45 21.42 21.80
C ASN A 1036 26.85 21.36 23.21
N GLU A 1037 25.69 20.72 23.36
CA GLU A 1037 25.04 20.60 24.66
C GLU A 1037 25.59 19.43 25.49
N LEU A 1038 26.06 18.37 24.84
CA LEU A 1038 26.67 17.22 25.49
C LEU A 1038 28.10 17.52 26.01
N GLN A 1039 28.80 18.52 25.47
CA GLN A 1039 30.15 18.93 25.91
C GLN A 1039 30.29 19.17 27.43
N VAL A 1040 29.20 19.42 28.14
CA VAL A 1040 29.19 19.56 29.61
C VAL A 1040 29.69 18.30 30.31
N TYR A 1041 29.48 17.12 29.71
CA TYR A 1041 29.86 15.81 30.27
C TYR A 1041 31.35 15.47 30.06
N GLU A 1042 32.04 16.07 29.09
CA GLU A 1042 33.50 15.94 28.91
C GLU A 1042 34.29 16.62 30.06
N CYS A 1043 33.76 17.73 30.58
CA CYS A 1043 34.40 18.46 31.67
C CYS A 1043 34.36 17.67 32.99
N THR A 1044 33.34 16.83 33.20
CA THR A 1044 33.22 16.00 34.41
C THR A 1044 34.18 14.82 34.42
N GLU A 1045 34.48 14.20 33.27
CA GLU A 1045 35.52 13.16 33.18
C GLU A 1045 36.92 13.72 33.43
N LYS A 1046 37.23 14.91 32.89
CA LYS A 1046 38.51 15.58 33.14
C LYS A 1046 38.66 16.01 34.61
N LEU A 1047 37.56 16.45 35.25
CA LEU A 1047 37.55 16.75 36.69
C LEU A 1047 37.68 15.49 37.55
N ALA A 1048 37.04 14.38 37.18
CA ALA A 1048 37.17 13.10 37.89
C ALA A 1048 38.58 12.49 37.74
N ALA A 1049 39.21 12.62 36.56
CA ALA A 1049 40.58 12.18 36.30
C ALA A 1049 41.65 13.05 36.99
N CYS A 1050 41.31 14.28 37.41
CA CYS A 1050 42.19 15.14 38.22
C CYS A 1050 42.03 14.91 39.74
N HIS A 1051 41.04 14.12 40.17
CA HIS A 1051 40.79 13.79 41.59
C HIS A 1051 41.30 12.38 42.00
N LEU A 1052 41.75 11.57 41.05
CA LEU A 1052 42.56 10.35 41.24
C LEU A 1052 44.05 10.69 41.08
#